data_AF-A0A1G1LTF6-F1
#
_entry.id   AF-A0A1G1LTF6-F1
#
_cell.length_a   1.000
_cell.length_b   1.000
_cell.length_c   1.000
_cell.angle_alpha   90.00
_cell.angle_beta   90.00
_cell.angle_gamma   90.00
#
_symmetry.space_group_name_H-M   'P 1'
#
loop_
_entity.id
_entity.type
_entity.pdbx_description
1 polymer ?
#
loop_
_entity_poly.entity_id
_entity_poly.type
_entity_poly.pdbx_seq_one_letter_code
_entity_poly.pdbx_strand_id
1 'polypeptide(L)'
;MDRNLEKPKDITQVSDYIWEIPPSYKKGMNVPARIYASKKLLHEMDAGVFEQVTNVACLPGIQKYSFCMPDGHWGYGFPIGGVAAFDAEEGIISPGGIGFDINCLHPQTKILTEFGYHRQIRDFEHSQSDERLALMNTHTSKKETSKIALFLKKKADNKILKIKTSLGNEIIVSEDHPLLTPDGFIRAGALSNKDSLVVCPFEGVPYEEPADSTLIDEEGVIALVGKRGKLIKELKEKGLLPLRSNSPKLPILAKLVGFLTGDGWIGHYYSKKREMDVWSTRAIGDLEDLKEIQKDFLELGYSAKHISTNECNSTLSSTDGTARMIKGRSSQLHLNSQSLSVLMHLLGVPKGNKSRQETKMPTWVHKSPLWIKRLYIAGLFGAELSKPLQRKDEPYTFVEPSFSQNKINSLERSNLNFLLEVSNLLLEFGINTNKIYRQEGVLNSYGEKTHKLSLKISSKMDNLITLWGKIGFEYCSSRKKLSMGALAYLAYRRIASEKLKEFILLSKTEIRQGISPREIYQKAGTLGHSLAMVKGQLYRETQSIRANVTTLTFEDYVSRYQLENSEFVTSSIEEIAELDYKGDVYDFTMKSEHHNFIANSIVSHNCGMRLVTTNLTYKEVQPRLKELIDTLFKSVPAGVGCKGFVKVQKKDFIDIIETGSKWCVENGYGWKDDVERTEGYGVIDWADHTKVSDKAMSRGIDQLGTLGSGNHYLEAQVAHAKDIFDPITAKAFGIHTPDQVVVMVHCGSRGFGHQIGTDYLRIFEGVMQKYNIEVRDRELTCAPFQSKEGQDYYKAMACA
;
A
#
# COMPACT_ATOMS: atom_id res chain seq x y z
N MET A 1 20.90 -1.22 5.77
CA MET A 1 22.31 -1.57 5.46
C MET A 1 22.69 -0.92 4.14
N ASP A 2 23.78 -1.28 3.44
CA ASP A 2 24.22 -0.59 2.20
C ASP A 2 23.13 -0.60 1.10
N ARG A 3 22.46 0.53 0.88
CA ARG A 3 21.32 0.64 -0.08
C ARG A 3 21.76 0.94 -1.51
N ASN A 4 22.76 0.21 -1.99
CA ASN A 4 23.15 0.17 -3.41
C ASN A 4 23.15 -1.27 -3.94
N LEU A 5 22.11 -2.03 -3.57
CA LEU A 5 21.84 -3.36 -4.12
C LEU A 5 21.27 -3.22 -5.55
N GLU A 6 22.12 -2.86 -6.50
CA GLU A 6 21.80 -2.95 -7.92
C GLU A 6 21.59 -4.42 -8.31
N LYS A 7 20.59 -4.71 -9.15
CA LYS A 7 20.43 -6.05 -9.73
C LYS A 7 21.74 -6.49 -10.40
N PRO A 8 22.19 -7.75 -10.22
CA PRO A 8 23.51 -8.18 -10.68
C PRO A 8 23.72 -7.91 -12.17
N LYS A 9 24.69 -7.04 -12.50
CA LYS A 9 25.04 -6.70 -13.90
C LYS A 9 25.59 -7.91 -14.65
N ASP A 10 26.13 -8.87 -13.92
CA ASP A 10 26.72 -10.11 -14.43
C ASP A 10 25.71 -11.29 -14.46
N ILE A 11 24.40 -11.04 -14.33
CA ILE A 11 23.40 -12.11 -14.43
C ILE A 11 23.31 -12.62 -15.88
N THR A 12 23.53 -13.91 -16.05
CA THR A 12 23.52 -14.59 -17.34
C THR A 12 22.25 -15.42 -17.51
N GLN A 13 21.71 -15.46 -18.73
CA GLN A 13 20.56 -16.31 -19.04
C GLN A 13 21.06 -17.72 -19.41
N VAL A 14 20.64 -18.74 -18.67
CA VAL A 14 21.00 -20.15 -18.89
C VAL A 14 19.95 -20.85 -19.74
N SER A 15 18.67 -20.50 -19.57
CA SER A 15 17.56 -20.93 -20.43
C SER A 15 16.39 -19.93 -20.36
N ASP A 16 15.27 -20.21 -21.04
CA ASP A 16 14.09 -19.33 -21.10
C ASP A 16 13.52 -18.93 -19.72
N TYR A 17 13.74 -19.76 -18.70
CA TYR A 17 13.25 -19.57 -17.33
C TYR A 17 14.34 -19.70 -16.25
N ILE A 18 15.63 -19.74 -16.62
CA ILE A 18 16.75 -19.95 -15.69
C ILE A 18 17.82 -18.89 -15.90
N TRP A 19 18.22 -18.25 -14.80
CA TRP A 19 19.20 -17.18 -14.75
C TRP A 19 20.27 -17.49 -13.71
N GLU A 20 21.51 -17.02 -13.91
CA GLU A 20 22.64 -17.37 -13.06
C GLU A 20 23.58 -16.19 -12.80
N ILE A 21 23.92 -15.98 -11.53
CA ILE A 21 24.86 -14.97 -11.03
C ILE A 21 26.19 -15.68 -10.73
N PRO A 22 27.31 -15.30 -11.36
CA PRO A 22 28.59 -15.99 -11.18
C PRO A 22 29.21 -15.71 -9.79
N PRO A 23 30.03 -16.62 -9.23
CA PRO A 23 30.73 -16.40 -7.95
C PRO A 23 31.63 -15.16 -7.94
N SER A 24 32.10 -14.71 -9.10
CA SER A 24 32.88 -13.47 -9.24
C SER A 24 32.11 -12.21 -8.86
N TYR A 25 30.77 -12.25 -8.83
CA TYR A 25 29.92 -11.10 -8.52
C TYR A 25 30.12 -10.58 -7.09
N LYS A 26 30.31 -11.47 -6.10
CA LYS A 26 30.49 -11.09 -4.69
C LYS A 26 31.60 -11.91 -4.04
N LYS A 27 32.58 -11.21 -3.45
CA LYS A 27 33.69 -11.82 -2.70
C LYS A 27 33.15 -12.74 -1.60
N GLY A 28 33.51 -14.01 -1.67
CA GLY A 28 33.10 -15.03 -0.70
C GLY A 28 31.94 -15.92 -1.16
N MET A 29 31.36 -15.69 -2.35
CA MET A 29 30.48 -16.68 -2.96
C MET A 29 31.27 -17.96 -3.27
N ASN A 30 30.80 -19.08 -2.74
CA ASN A 30 31.38 -20.41 -2.97
C ASN A 30 30.78 -21.08 -4.22
N VAL A 31 29.55 -20.71 -4.58
CA VAL A 31 28.78 -21.23 -5.73
C VAL A 31 28.08 -20.11 -6.50
N PRO A 32 27.69 -20.31 -7.77
CA PRO A 32 26.79 -19.40 -8.46
C PRO A 32 25.40 -19.39 -7.79
N ALA A 33 24.66 -18.29 -7.93
CA ALA A 33 23.25 -18.24 -7.53
C ALA A 33 22.34 -18.37 -8.75
N ARG A 34 21.37 -19.29 -8.71
CA ARG A 34 20.50 -19.65 -9.85
C ARG A 34 19.04 -19.36 -9.55
N ILE A 35 18.36 -18.66 -10.46
CA ILE A 35 17.01 -18.15 -10.24
C ILE A 35 16.07 -18.73 -11.30
N TYR A 36 15.01 -19.40 -10.83
CA TYR A 36 13.93 -19.92 -11.66
C TYR A 36 12.85 -18.85 -11.81
N ALA A 37 12.87 -18.17 -12.96
CA ALA A 37 11.96 -17.08 -13.23
C ALA A 37 11.82 -16.87 -14.73
N SER A 38 10.58 -16.62 -15.20
CA SER A 38 10.40 -16.01 -16.52
C SER A 38 11.13 -14.67 -16.57
N LYS A 39 11.49 -14.20 -17.76
CA LYS A 39 12.11 -12.86 -17.91
C LYS A 39 11.29 -11.75 -17.25
N LYS A 40 9.96 -11.90 -17.20
CA LYS A 40 9.05 -10.99 -16.46
C LYS A 40 9.31 -11.09 -14.95
N LEU A 41 9.21 -12.29 -14.38
CA LEU A 41 9.41 -12.53 -12.94
C LEU A 41 10.81 -12.15 -12.44
N LEU A 42 11.87 -12.40 -13.20
CA LEU A 42 13.24 -11.99 -12.79
C LEU A 42 13.39 -10.47 -12.72
N HIS A 43 12.75 -9.76 -13.66
CA HIS A 43 12.68 -8.30 -13.63
C HIS A 43 11.81 -7.81 -12.46
N GLU A 44 10.84 -8.61 -12.00
CA GLU A 44 9.92 -8.30 -10.90
C GLU A 44 10.39 -8.74 -9.51
N MET A 45 11.37 -9.65 -9.35
CA MET A 45 11.91 -10.01 -8.02
C MET A 45 12.63 -8.85 -7.32
N ASP A 46 12.48 -8.74 -5.99
CA ASP A 46 13.15 -7.74 -5.13
C ASP A 46 14.69 -7.84 -5.21
N ALA A 47 15.39 -6.70 -5.12
CA ALA A 47 16.87 -6.69 -5.01
C ALA A 47 17.38 -7.49 -3.79
N GLY A 48 16.62 -7.49 -2.69
CA GLY A 48 16.89 -8.29 -1.50
C GLY A 48 16.91 -9.81 -1.78
N VAL A 49 16.16 -10.30 -2.76
CA VAL A 49 16.22 -11.71 -3.18
C VAL A 49 17.58 -12.05 -3.80
N PHE A 50 18.12 -11.18 -4.67
CA PHE A 50 19.45 -11.33 -5.25
C PHE A 50 20.55 -11.22 -4.19
N GLU A 51 20.36 -10.38 -3.18
CA GLU A 51 21.29 -10.23 -2.06
C GLU A 51 21.27 -11.45 -1.12
N GLN A 52 20.09 -11.88 -0.68
CA GLN A 52 19.92 -13.06 0.18
C GLN A 52 20.36 -14.34 -0.54
N VAL A 53 19.98 -14.57 -1.80
CA VAL A 53 20.41 -15.76 -2.55
C VAL A 53 21.94 -15.78 -2.76
N THR A 54 22.59 -14.61 -2.93
CA THR A 54 24.08 -14.55 -3.04
C THR A 54 24.79 -14.55 -1.68
N ASN A 55 24.14 -14.14 -0.59
CA ASN A 55 24.66 -14.30 0.77
C ASN A 55 24.54 -15.75 1.25
N VAL A 56 23.44 -16.44 0.92
CA VAL A 56 23.32 -17.90 1.04
C VAL A 56 24.40 -18.57 0.19
N ALA A 57 24.70 -18.06 -1.02
CA ALA A 57 25.82 -18.55 -1.83
C ALA A 57 27.22 -18.34 -1.22
N CYS A 58 27.35 -17.51 -0.16
CA CYS A 58 28.60 -17.34 0.59
C CYS A 58 28.73 -18.30 1.79
N LEU A 59 27.69 -19.06 2.13
CA LEU A 59 27.70 -19.91 3.32
C LEU A 59 28.66 -21.11 3.14
N PRO A 60 29.38 -21.53 4.20
CA PRO A 60 30.37 -22.61 4.09
C PRO A 60 29.77 -23.93 3.62
N GLY A 61 30.47 -24.61 2.71
CA GLY A 61 30.10 -25.92 2.18
C GLY A 61 28.85 -25.97 1.29
N ILE A 62 28.27 -24.83 0.88
CA ILE A 62 27.15 -24.83 -0.09
C ILE A 62 27.54 -25.54 -1.40
N GLN A 63 26.61 -26.33 -1.94
CA GLN A 63 26.82 -27.24 -3.06
C GLN A 63 26.13 -26.76 -4.34
N LYS A 64 26.90 -26.71 -5.43
CA LYS A 64 26.51 -26.40 -6.82
C LYS A 64 25.89 -25.02 -7.05
N TYR A 65 24.78 -24.69 -6.39
CA TYR A 65 24.04 -23.43 -6.56
C TYR A 65 23.30 -23.03 -5.29
N SER A 66 23.18 -21.72 -5.07
CA SER A 66 22.12 -21.15 -4.23
C SER A 66 20.91 -20.85 -5.12
N PHE A 67 19.76 -21.47 -4.87
CA PHE A 67 18.59 -21.35 -5.73
C PHE A 67 17.54 -20.36 -5.19
N CYS A 68 16.78 -19.79 -6.12
CA CYS A 68 15.54 -19.08 -5.83
C CYS A 68 14.43 -19.57 -6.78
N MET A 69 13.26 -19.88 -6.21
CA MET A 69 12.05 -20.33 -6.91
C MET A 69 11.20 -19.14 -7.41
N PRO A 70 10.17 -19.35 -8.26
CA PRO A 70 9.38 -18.27 -8.86
C PRO A 70 8.59 -17.40 -7.87
N ASP A 71 8.31 -17.89 -6.66
CA ASP A 71 7.69 -17.20 -5.52
C ASP A 71 8.71 -16.44 -4.65
N GLY A 72 9.95 -16.35 -5.13
CA GLY A 72 11.09 -15.67 -4.50
C GLY A 72 10.81 -14.27 -3.99
N HIS A 73 10.79 -14.08 -2.68
CA HIS A 73 10.69 -12.77 -2.02
C HIS A 73 11.58 -12.67 -0.78
N TRP A 74 11.73 -11.45 -0.25
CA TRP A 74 12.63 -11.17 0.86
C TRP A 74 12.17 -11.91 2.15
N GLY A 75 13.01 -12.79 2.69
CA GLY A 75 12.78 -13.52 3.95
C GLY A 75 13.67 -13.01 5.11
N TYR A 76 13.99 -13.87 6.08
CA TYR A 76 14.87 -13.50 7.21
C TYR A 76 16.35 -13.62 6.81
N GLY A 77 16.94 -14.80 7.00
CA GLY A 77 18.28 -15.10 6.45
C GLY A 77 18.22 -15.49 4.97
N PHE A 78 17.37 -16.46 4.65
CA PHE A 78 17.12 -16.92 3.28
C PHE A 78 16.02 -16.06 2.63
N PRO A 79 15.99 -15.93 1.29
CA PRO A 79 14.76 -15.49 0.64
C PRO A 79 13.68 -16.55 0.83
N ILE A 80 12.43 -16.13 1.00
CA ILE A 80 11.29 -17.07 0.88
C ILE A 80 11.26 -17.56 -0.57
N GLY A 81 11.04 -18.85 -0.79
CA GLY A 81 11.30 -19.51 -2.08
C GLY A 81 12.80 -19.78 -2.35
N GLY A 82 13.69 -19.50 -1.40
CA GLY A 82 15.11 -19.84 -1.46
C GLY A 82 15.37 -21.32 -1.15
N VAL A 83 16.26 -21.96 -1.90
CA VAL A 83 16.67 -23.35 -1.69
C VAL A 83 18.19 -23.45 -1.82
N ALA A 84 18.87 -24.02 -0.82
CA ALA A 84 20.31 -24.29 -0.90
C ALA A 84 20.62 -25.69 -0.35
N ALA A 85 21.53 -26.39 -1.01
CA ALA A 85 22.08 -27.64 -0.53
C ALA A 85 23.46 -27.39 0.10
N PHE A 86 23.73 -27.99 1.25
CA PHE A 86 25.03 -27.91 1.93
C PHE A 86 25.69 -29.28 1.95
N ASP A 87 27.02 -29.28 1.99
CA ASP A 87 27.78 -30.50 2.17
C ASP A 87 27.46 -31.15 3.52
N ALA A 88 27.22 -32.46 3.50
CA ALA A 88 26.82 -33.18 4.71
C ALA A 88 27.99 -33.48 5.66
N GLU A 89 29.24 -33.26 5.25
CA GLU A 89 30.42 -33.43 6.10
C GLU A 89 30.98 -32.05 6.50
N GLU A 90 31.19 -31.16 5.54
CA GLU A 90 31.90 -29.88 5.71
C GLU A 90 30.99 -28.63 5.66
N GLY A 91 29.68 -28.81 5.48
CA GLY A 91 28.69 -27.72 5.34
C GLY A 91 28.10 -27.21 6.66
N ILE A 92 27.05 -26.39 6.54
CA ILE A 92 26.37 -25.74 7.66
C ILE A 92 24.88 -26.06 7.73
N ILE A 93 24.27 -25.76 8.87
CA ILE A 93 22.82 -25.72 9.07
C ILE A 93 22.42 -24.40 9.74
N SER A 94 21.29 -23.81 9.34
CA SER A 94 20.82 -22.50 9.83
C SER A 94 19.31 -22.49 10.06
N PRO A 95 18.82 -22.00 11.23
CA PRO A 95 17.40 -21.73 11.43
C PRO A 95 16.85 -20.58 10.57
N GLY A 96 17.73 -19.73 10.00
CA GLY A 96 17.35 -18.63 9.11
C GLY A 96 16.77 -19.05 7.76
N GLY A 97 16.77 -20.36 7.46
CA GLY A 97 16.12 -20.96 6.30
C GLY A 97 14.66 -21.39 6.52
N ILE A 98 14.11 -21.25 7.73
CA ILE A 98 12.76 -21.72 8.08
C ILE A 98 11.89 -20.52 8.46
N GLY A 99 10.75 -20.36 7.78
CA GLY A 99 9.81 -19.26 8.02
C GLY A 99 9.08 -19.35 9.37
N PHE A 100 8.53 -18.23 9.84
CA PHE A 100 7.55 -18.23 10.94
C PHE A 100 6.36 -17.34 10.58
N ASP A 101 5.16 -17.85 10.86
CA ASP A 101 3.93 -17.34 10.27
C ASP A 101 2.84 -17.09 11.32
N ILE A 102 2.33 -15.84 11.37
CA ILE A 102 1.01 -15.33 11.81
C ILE A 102 1.13 -13.79 11.91
N ASN A 103 0.19 -12.99 11.39
CA ASN A 103 0.21 -11.51 11.42
C ASN A 103 -1.20 -10.96 11.76
N CYS A 104 -1.38 -9.79 12.42
CA CYS A 104 -2.70 -9.11 12.60
C CYS A 104 -2.69 -7.62 13.09
N LEU A 105 -3.79 -6.88 12.81
CA LEU A 105 -4.03 -5.45 13.10
C LEU A 105 -5.24 -5.16 14.03
N HIS A 106 -5.24 -4.04 14.76
CA HIS A 106 -6.36 -3.64 15.64
C HIS A 106 -7.63 -3.16 14.88
N PRO A 107 -8.87 -3.44 15.35
CA PRO A 107 -10.15 -3.13 14.67
C PRO A 107 -10.36 -1.70 14.19
N GLN A 108 -9.78 -0.72 14.88
CA GLN A 108 -9.95 0.70 14.57
C GLN A 108 -8.96 1.21 13.50
N THR A 109 -8.07 0.36 13.01
CA THR A 109 -7.07 0.71 11.99
C THR A 109 -7.77 1.18 10.73
N LYS A 110 -7.47 2.41 10.29
CA LYS A 110 -7.96 3.02 9.06
C LYS A 110 -7.25 2.40 7.86
N ILE A 111 -8.02 1.89 6.91
CA ILE A 111 -7.52 1.27 5.67
C ILE A 111 -7.81 2.22 4.53
N LEU A 112 -6.78 2.60 3.75
CA LEU A 112 -6.91 3.54 2.64
C LEU A 112 -7.36 2.82 1.36
N THR A 113 -8.36 3.38 0.67
CA THR A 113 -8.93 2.82 -0.56
C THR A 113 -8.45 3.53 -1.82
N GLU A 114 -8.74 2.95 -2.99
CA GLU A 114 -8.31 3.52 -4.29
C GLU A 114 -8.83 4.94 -4.56
N PHE A 115 -9.99 5.28 -4.01
CA PHE A 115 -10.60 6.61 -4.17
C PHE A 115 -10.14 7.62 -3.10
N GLY A 116 -9.21 7.22 -2.23
CA GLY A 116 -8.64 8.10 -1.21
C GLY A 116 -9.63 8.42 -0.08
N TYR A 117 -10.54 7.51 0.23
CA TYR A 117 -11.25 7.49 1.51
C TYR A 117 -10.71 6.38 2.40
N HIS A 118 -11.05 6.41 3.68
CA HIS A 118 -10.66 5.39 4.64
C HIS A 118 -11.86 4.79 5.39
N ARG A 119 -11.76 3.50 5.73
CA ARG A 119 -12.71 2.73 6.54
C ARG A 119 -11.96 2.05 7.69
N GLN A 120 -12.62 1.70 8.80
CA GLN A 120 -11.94 0.92 9.85
C GLN A 120 -11.86 -0.55 9.40
N ILE A 121 -10.78 -1.26 9.71
CA ILE A 121 -10.57 -2.63 9.22
C ILE A 121 -11.72 -3.58 9.60
N ARG A 122 -12.33 -3.40 10.79
CA ARG A 122 -13.52 -4.16 11.20
C ARG A 122 -14.74 -3.97 10.29
N ASP A 123 -14.87 -2.81 9.63
CA ASP A 123 -16.04 -2.47 8.81
C ASP A 123 -16.08 -3.30 7.50
N PHE A 124 -14.97 -3.97 7.16
CA PHE A 124 -14.86 -4.86 6.00
C PHE A 124 -15.45 -6.27 6.26
N GLU A 125 -15.80 -6.62 7.51
CA GLU A 125 -16.35 -7.93 7.88
C GLU A 125 -17.64 -8.29 7.12
N HIS A 126 -18.40 -7.28 6.69
CA HIS A 126 -19.62 -7.45 5.89
C HIS A 126 -19.49 -6.88 4.46
N SER A 127 -18.28 -6.53 4.03
CA SER A 127 -18.00 -5.83 2.77
C SER A 127 -17.00 -6.60 1.91
N GLN A 128 -17.43 -7.67 1.22
CA GLN A 128 -16.52 -8.52 0.45
C GLN A 128 -16.86 -8.62 -1.05
N SER A 129 -15.97 -8.05 -1.88
CA SER A 129 -15.27 -8.74 -3.00
C SER A 129 -14.70 -7.77 -4.04
N ASP A 130 -15.32 -6.60 -4.21
CA ASP A 130 -14.98 -5.65 -5.29
C ASP A 130 -14.23 -4.39 -4.87
N GLU A 131 -14.21 -4.05 -3.57
CA GLU A 131 -13.48 -2.88 -3.06
C GLU A 131 -11.96 -3.05 -3.23
N ARG A 132 -11.29 -1.98 -3.65
CA ARG A 132 -9.86 -1.96 -3.97
C ARG A 132 -9.11 -1.08 -2.99
N LEU A 133 -8.14 -1.67 -2.30
CA LEU A 133 -7.32 -0.99 -1.31
C LEU A 133 -6.08 -0.38 -1.97
N ALA A 134 -5.58 0.70 -1.39
CA ALA A 134 -4.32 1.32 -1.78
C ALA A 134 -3.14 0.55 -1.16
N LEU A 135 -2.10 0.32 -1.96
CA LEU A 135 -0.90 -0.43 -1.60
C LEU A 135 0.35 0.23 -2.19
N MET A 136 1.52 -0.23 -1.74
CA MET A 136 2.82 0.16 -2.30
C MET A 136 3.33 -0.96 -3.22
N ASN A 137 3.67 -0.62 -4.46
CA ASN A 137 4.53 -1.45 -5.29
C ASN A 137 5.95 -1.37 -4.70
N THR A 138 6.41 -2.46 -4.09
CA THR A 138 7.69 -2.53 -3.35
C THR A 138 8.89 -2.24 -4.24
N HIS A 139 8.82 -2.61 -5.52
CA HIS A 139 9.92 -2.47 -6.49
C HIS A 139 10.07 -1.06 -7.08
N THR A 140 9.00 -0.24 -7.06
CA THR A 140 8.99 1.08 -7.73
C THR A 140 8.61 2.23 -6.80
N SER A 141 8.35 1.94 -5.53
CA SER A 141 7.76 2.85 -4.55
C SER A 141 6.45 3.51 -5.01
N LYS A 142 5.78 3.02 -6.06
CA LYS A 142 4.55 3.64 -6.58
C LYS A 142 3.34 3.19 -5.79
N LYS A 143 2.37 4.10 -5.63
CA LYS A 143 1.08 3.75 -5.05
C LYS A 143 0.23 3.06 -6.12
N GLU A 144 -0.22 1.86 -5.81
CA GLU A 144 -1.09 1.06 -6.67
C GLU A 144 -2.36 0.66 -5.91
N THR A 145 -3.27 -0.04 -6.57
CA THR A 145 -4.51 -0.51 -5.96
C THR A 145 -4.83 -1.94 -6.38
N SER A 146 -5.30 -2.76 -5.43
CA SER A 146 -5.68 -4.15 -5.70
C SER A 146 -6.91 -4.56 -4.90
N LYS A 147 -7.58 -5.60 -5.35
CA LYS A 147 -8.74 -6.17 -4.65
C LYS A 147 -8.27 -6.98 -3.44
N ILE A 148 -9.12 -6.99 -2.42
CA ILE A 148 -9.03 -7.94 -1.32
C ILE A 148 -9.23 -9.36 -1.90
N ALA A 149 -8.37 -10.30 -1.51
CA ALA A 149 -8.52 -11.72 -1.79
C ALA A 149 -9.28 -12.41 -0.65
N LEU A 150 -8.88 -12.13 0.59
CA LEU A 150 -9.45 -12.68 1.82
C LEU A 150 -9.45 -11.60 2.92
N PHE A 151 -10.39 -11.70 3.85
CA PHE A 151 -10.43 -10.91 5.08
C PHE A 151 -10.32 -11.85 6.27
N LEU A 152 -9.42 -11.54 7.20
CA LEU A 152 -9.05 -12.37 8.33
C LEU A 152 -9.47 -11.71 9.64
N LYS A 153 -9.86 -12.54 10.63
CA LYS A 153 -10.27 -12.13 11.98
C LYS A 153 -9.84 -13.20 12.99
N LYS A 154 -9.03 -12.85 13.98
CA LYS A 154 -8.65 -13.71 15.14
C LYS A 154 -8.84 -12.95 16.46
N LYS A 155 -8.77 -13.65 17.60
CA LYS A 155 -8.53 -13.00 18.90
C LYS A 155 -7.06 -12.62 19.06
N ALA A 156 -6.79 -11.52 19.75
CA ALA A 156 -5.44 -11.10 20.11
C ALA A 156 -4.86 -11.91 21.29
N ASP A 157 -3.53 -12.00 21.35
CA ASP A 157 -2.80 -12.91 22.22
C ASP A 157 -2.52 -12.31 23.61
N ASN A 158 -3.55 -11.64 24.15
CA ASN A 158 -3.53 -10.75 25.32
C ASN A 158 -2.64 -9.51 25.20
N LYS A 159 -1.64 -9.47 24.31
CA LYS A 159 -0.76 -8.32 24.07
C LYS A 159 -0.72 -7.90 22.60
N ILE A 160 -0.66 -6.60 22.37
CA ILE A 160 -0.40 -5.96 21.08
C ILE A 160 0.51 -4.75 21.28
N LEU A 161 1.23 -4.34 20.23
CA LEU A 161 2.11 -3.17 20.24
C LEU A 161 1.39 -1.97 19.63
N LYS A 162 1.49 -0.83 20.30
CA LYS A 162 1.19 0.50 19.76
C LYS A 162 2.50 1.14 19.35
N ILE A 163 2.63 1.45 18.06
CA ILE A 163 3.82 2.06 17.46
C ILE A 163 3.45 3.45 16.94
N LYS A 164 4.26 4.45 17.29
CA LYS A 164 4.05 5.85 16.90
C LYS A 164 5.30 6.43 16.23
N THR A 165 5.08 7.17 15.15
CA THR A 165 6.15 7.72 14.30
C THR A 165 6.37 9.22 14.51
N SER A 166 7.49 9.74 14.01
CA SER A 166 7.88 11.17 14.08
C SER A 166 7.01 12.11 13.24
N LEU A 167 6.18 11.57 12.35
CA LEU A 167 5.12 12.31 11.66
C LEU A 167 3.77 12.28 12.40
N GLY A 168 3.69 11.57 13.52
CA GLY A 168 2.48 11.40 14.31
C GLY A 168 1.54 10.31 13.79
N ASN A 169 2.01 9.42 12.90
CA ASN A 169 1.25 8.21 12.57
C ASN A 169 1.27 7.27 13.78
N GLU A 170 0.18 6.53 13.98
CA GLU A 170 0.03 5.57 15.07
C GLU A 170 -0.64 4.30 14.52
N ILE A 171 -0.07 3.13 14.78
CA ILE A 171 -0.66 1.84 14.43
C ILE A 171 -0.63 0.91 15.64
N ILE A 172 -1.63 0.04 15.75
CA ILE A 172 -1.73 -0.93 16.85
C ILE A 172 -1.88 -2.33 16.23
N VAL A 173 -0.91 -3.21 16.51
CA VAL A 173 -0.66 -4.47 15.77
C VAL A 173 -0.17 -5.57 16.72
N SER A 174 -0.33 -6.85 16.36
CA SER A 174 0.34 -7.93 17.12
C SER A 174 1.85 -7.91 16.88
N GLU A 175 2.64 -8.40 17.85
CA GLU A 175 4.12 -8.39 17.82
C GLU A 175 4.71 -9.07 16.57
N ASP A 176 3.98 -10.04 16.04
CA ASP A 176 4.31 -10.83 14.87
C ASP A 176 4.10 -10.08 13.54
N HIS A 177 3.27 -9.02 13.52
CA HIS A 177 2.81 -8.37 12.30
C HIS A 177 3.92 -7.56 11.61
N PRO A 178 4.24 -7.82 10.33
CA PRO A 178 5.27 -7.11 9.58
C PRO A 178 4.82 -5.72 9.14
N LEU A 179 5.69 -4.72 9.37
CA LEU A 179 5.55 -3.36 8.87
C LEU A 179 6.71 -3.04 7.94
N LEU A 180 6.45 -2.33 6.84
CA LEU A 180 7.49 -1.98 5.88
C LEU A 180 8.41 -0.92 6.47
N THR A 181 9.69 -1.25 6.59
CA THR A 181 10.78 -0.31 6.79
C THR A 181 11.44 -0.03 5.43
N PRO A 182 12.22 1.06 5.29
CA PRO A 182 12.96 1.31 4.05
C PRO A 182 14.17 0.37 3.84
N ASP A 183 14.37 -0.63 4.69
CA ASP A 183 15.27 -1.77 4.48
C ASP A 183 14.52 -3.12 4.35
N GLY A 184 13.18 -3.12 4.21
CA GLY A 184 12.34 -4.33 4.08
C GLY A 184 11.26 -4.47 5.14
N PHE A 185 10.44 -5.52 5.08
CA PHE A 185 9.40 -5.80 6.09
C PHE A 185 10.03 -6.33 7.38
N ILE A 186 9.73 -5.70 8.52
CA ILE A 186 10.21 -6.13 9.84
C ILE A 186 9.00 -6.33 10.77
N ARG A 187 9.00 -7.41 11.57
CA ARG A 187 7.96 -7.68 12.56
C ARG A 187 7.88 -6.57 13.61
N ALA A 188 6.67 -6.21 14.02
CA ALA A 188 6.43 -5.13 14.98
C ALA A 188 7.22 -5.28 16.29
N GLY A 189 7.35 -6.50 16.81
CA GLY A 189 8.12 -6.81 18.03
C GLY A 189 9.64 -6.88 17.85
N ALA A 190 10.14 -6.81 16.62
CA ALA A 190 11.56 -6.66 16.31
C ALA A 190 11.96 -5.18 16.07
N LEU A 191 10.99 -4.27 15.91
CA LEU A 191 11.23 -2.85 15.73
C LEU A 191 11.72 -2.17 17.02
N SER A 192 12.51 -1.11 16.84
CA SER A 192 13.03 -0.26 17.90
C SER A 192 12.89 1.22 17.55
N ASN A 193 13.10 2.10 18.53
CA ASN A 193 13.10 3.57 18.32
C ASN A 193 14.28 4.08 17.44
N LYS A 194 15.11 3.18 16.87
CA LYS A 194 16.12 3.52 15.87
C LYS A 194 15.61 3.31 14.44
N ASP A 195 14.56 2.52 14.28
CA ASP A 195 14.03 2.12 12.98
C ASP A 195 13.08 3.17 12.42
N SER A 196 12.72 3.03 11.15
CA SER A 196 11.80 3.93 10.46
C SER A 196 10.81 3.13 9.64
N LEU A 197 9.55 3.55 9.62
CA LEU A 197 8.50 2.95 8.82
C LEU A 197 8.30 3.73 7.52
N VAL A 198 7.92 3.01 6.46
CA VAL A 198 7.45 3.60 5.22
C VAL A 198 5.99 3.97 5.39
N VAL A 199 5.69 5.26 5.15
CA VAL A 199 4.36 5.82 5.35
C VAL A 199 3.88 6.55 4.10
N CYS A 200 2.58 6.46 3.81
CA CYS A 200 1.89 7.29 2.83
C CYS A 200 1.21 8.46 3.56
N PRO A 201 1.72 9.71 3.46
CA PRO A 201 1.20 10.84 4.25
C PRO A 201 -0.28 11.19 3.97
N PHE A 202 -0.83 10.74 2.84
CA PHE A 202 -2.23 10.96 2.49
C PHE A 202 -3.16 10.16 3.41
N GLU A 203 -4.00 10.87 4.19
CA GLU A 203 -5.02 10.26 5.05
C GLU A 203 -6.33 10.04 4.28
N GLY A 204 -6.70 10.99 3.42
CA GLY A 204 -8.01 11.03 2.78
C GLY A 204 -9.10 11.55 3.71
N VAL A 205 -10.31 11.01 3.56
CA VAL A 205 -11.48 11.32 4.38
C VAL A 205 -12.24 10.05 4.76
N PRO A 206 -13.03 10.03 5.85
CA PRO A 206 -13.85 8.87 6.17
C PRO A 206 -14.84 8.54 5.05
N TYR A 207 -15.10 7.24 4.88
CA TYR A 207 -16.22 6.76 4.07
C TYR A 207 -17.57 7.18 4.65
N GLU A 208 -18.51 7.46 3.78
CA GLU A 208 -19.92 7.74 4.07
C GLU A 208 -20.73 7.18 2.91
N GLU A 209 -21.76 6.38 3.21
CA GLU A 209 -22.59 5.72 2.21
C GLU A 209 -23.36 6.76 1.36
N PRO A 210 -23.21 6.78 0.02
CA PRO A 210 -23.95 7.71 -0.80
C PRO A 210 -25.46 7.44 -0.79
N ALA A 211 -26.26 8.50 -0.73
CA ALA A 211 -27.71 8.39 -0.87
C ALA A 211 -28.12 7.70 -2.19
N ASP A 212 -29.29 7.08 -2.22
CA ASP A 212 -29.79 6.35 -3.40
C ASP A 212 -30.68 7.22 -4.32
N SER A 213 -30.12 8.32 -4.84
CA SER A 213 -30.85 9.31 -5.65
C SER A 213 -30.44 9.27 -7.14
N THR A 214 -31.38 9.52 -8.05
CA THR A 214 -31.07 9.63 -9.48
C THR A 214 -30.46 11.00 -9.79
N LEU A 215 -29.30 11.01 -10.44
CA LEU A 215 -28.58 12.22 -10.86
C LEU A 215 -28.89 12.59 -12.31
N ILE A 216 -28.91 11.58 -13.20
CA ILE A 216 -29.21 11.73 -14.62
C ILE A 216 -30.05 10.54 -15.06
N ASP A 217 -31.17 10.81 -15.70
CA ASP A 217 -32.08 9.84 -16.31
C ASP A 217 -32.16 10.04 -17.84
N GLU A 218 -32.96 9.19 -18.48
CA GLU A 218 -33.18 9.24 -19.93
C GLU A 218 -33.89 10.52 -20.37
N GLU A 219 -34.76 11.11 -19.53
CA GLU A 219 -35.46 12.35 -19.83
C GLU A 219 -34.50 13.53 -19.90
N GLY A 220 -33.55 13.64 -18.97
CA GLY A 220 -32.47 14.64 -19.01
C GLY A 220 -31.57 14.52 -20.25
N VAL A 221 -31.30 13.30 -20.72
CA VAL A 221 -30.57 13.08 -21.98
C VAL A 221 -31.41 13.50 -23.19
N ILE A 222 -32.69 13.12 -23.24
CA ILE A 222 -33.61 13.48 -24.34
C ILE A 222 -33.83 15.01 -24.39
N ALA A 223 -33.94 15.68 -23.24
CA ALA A 223 -34.08 17.13 -23.17
C ALA A 223 -32.89 17.89 -23.76
N LEU A 224 -31.67 17.33 -23.67
CA LEU A 224 -30.46 17.97 -24.18
C LEU A 224 -30.17 17.69 -25.67
N VAL A 225 -30.41 16.47 -26.16
CA VAL A 225 -30.00 16.05 -27.52
C VAL A 225 -31.11 15.44 -28.39
N GLY A 226 -32.35 15.43 -27.91
CA GLY A 226 -33.49 14.76 -28.54
C GLY A 226 -33.46 13.24 -28.40
N LYS A 227 -34.39 12.54 -29.06
CA LYS A 227 -34.52 11.07 -29.01
C LYS A 227 -33.41 10.33 -29.79
N ARG A 228 -32.15 10.44 -29.34
CA ARG A 228 -30.98 9.74 -29.90
C ARG A 228 -30.87 8.32 -29.35
N GLY A 229 -31.73 7.42 -29.81
CA GLY A 229 -31.83 6.04 -29.30
C GLY A 229 -30.50 5.27 -29.20
N LYS A 230 -29.60 5.41 -30.19
CA LYS A 230 -28.26 4.77 -30.14
C LYS A 230 -27.37 5.30 -29.00
N LEU A 231 -27.45 6.60 -28.70
CA LEU A 231 -26.68 7.24 -27.63
C LEU A 231 -27.18 6.80 -26.25
N ILE A 232 -28.50 6.82 -26.07
CA ILE A 232 -29.17 6.38 -24.84
C ILE A 232 -28.89 4.88 -24.59
N LYS A 233 -29.00 4.04 -25.63
CA LYS A 233 -28.67 2.62 -25.55
C LYS A 233 -27.22 2.38 -25.09
N GLU A 234 -26.25 3.10 -25.65
CA GLU A 234 -24.84 2.99 -25.24
C GLU A 234 -24.62 3.37 -23.76
N LEU A 235 -25.31 4.40 -23.25
CA LEU A 235 -25.24 4.77 -21.82
C LEU A 235 -25.84 3.68 -20.92
N LYS A 236 -26.99 3.10 -21.30
CA LYS A 236 -27.62 1.99 -20.57
C LYS A 236 -26.74 0.73 -20.56
N GLU A 237 -26.22 0.34 -21.72
CA GLU A 237 -25.30 -0.82 -21.85
C GLU A 237 -24.02 -0.67 -21.02
N LYS A 238 -23.57 0.56 -20.77
CA LYS A 238 -22.41 0.85 -19.91
C LYS A 238 -22.77 1.06 -18.43
N GLY A 239 -24.03 0.94 -18.03
CA GLY A 239 -24.47 1.18 -16.64
C GLY A 239 -24.34 2.65 -16.21
N LEU A 240 -24.47 3.57 -17.16
CA LEU A 240 -24.37 5.03 -16.95
C LEU A 240 -25.76 5.71 -17.01
N LEU A 241 -26.84 4.95 -17.12
CA LEU A 241 -28.21 5.46 -17.19
C LEU A 241 -29.23 4.42 -16.66
N PRO A 242 -30.08 4.78 -15.68
CA PRO A 242 -30.03 6.00 -14.88
C PRO A 242 -28.73 6.05 -14.05
N LEU A 243 -28.05 7.19 -14.04
CA LEU A 243 -26.90 7.40 -13.16
C LEU A 243 -27.41 7.78 -11.78
N ARG A 244 -27.10 6.97 -10.77
CA ARG A 244 -27.51 7.18 -9.38
C ARG A 244 -26.32 7.60 -8.50
N SER A 245 -26.57 8.27 -7.38
CA SER A 245 -25.52 8.82 -6.51
C SER A 245 -24.68 7.78 -5.76
N ASN A 246 -25.17 6.54 -5.65
CA ASN A 246 -24.44 5.36 -5.16
C ASN A 246 -23.84 4.50 -6.29
N SER A 247 -23.84 4.97 -7.54
CA SER A 247 -23.24 4.22 -8.65
C SER A 247 -21.74 4.03 -8.42
N PRO A 248 -21.19 2.79 -8.56
CA PRO A 248 -19.76 2.55 -8.44
C PRO A 248 -18.93 3.26 -9.53
N LYS A 249 -19.59 3.82 -10.56
CA LYS A 249 -18.95 4.64 -11.61
C LYS A 249 -18.90 6.13 -11.28
N LEU A 250 -19.71 6.61 -10.33
CA LEU A 250 -19.72 8.02 -9.94
C LEU A 250 -18.37 8.53 -9.39
N PRO A 251 -17.57 7.76 -8.61
CA PRO A 251 -16.26 8.20 -8.16
C PRO A 251 -15.31 8.58 -9.31
N ILE A 252 -15.26 7.74 -10.35
CA ILE A 252 -14.47 7.98 -11.56
C ILE A 252 -15.01 9.20 -12.32
N LEU A 253 -16.33 9.27 -12.50
CA LEU A 253 -16.98 10.43 -13.11
C LEU A 253 -16.70 11.73 -12.34
N ALA A 254 -16.65 11.70 -11.01
CA ALA A 254 -16.39 12.88 -10.19
C ALA A 254 -14.97 13.42 -10.42
N LYS A 255 -13.94 12.55 -10.38
CA LYS A 255 -12.57 12.91 -10.76
C LYS A 255 -12.54 13.58 -12.14
N LEU A 256 -13.11 12.89 -13.14
CA LEU A 256 -13.11 13.33 -14.54
C LEU A 256 -13.85 14.66 -14.74
N VAL A 257 -15.01 14.87 -14.12
CA VAL A 257 -15.79 16.11 -14.24
C VAL A 257 -15.04 17.29 -13.61
N GLY A 258 -14.36 17.09 -12.47
CA GLY A 258 -13.49 18.08 -11.87
C GLY A 258 -12.36 18.50 -12.81
N PHE A 259 -11.58 17.53 -13.29
CA PHE A 259 -10.46 17.77 -14.19
C PHE A 259 -10.90 18.36 -15.54
N LEU A 260 -11.94 17.80 -16.15
CA LEU A 260 -12.47 18.28 -17.43
C LEU A 260 -13.08 19.68 -17.32
N THR A 261 -13.42 20.15 -16.12
CA THR A 261 -13.81 21.56 -15.88
C THR A 261 -12.60 22.51 -15.97
N GLY A 262 -11.41 22.09 -15.51
CA GLY A 262 -10.13 22.80 -15.65
C GLY A 262 -9.48 22.62 -17.04
N ASP A 263 -8.77 21.51 -17.27
CA ASP A 263 -7.94 21.27 -18.48
C ASP A 263 -8.59 20.38 -19.56
N GLY A 264 -9.88 20.04 -19.42
CA GLY A 264 -10.64 19.36 -20.48
C GLY A 264 -11.17 20.27 -21.60
N TRP A 265 -11.77 19.66 -22.63
CA TRP A 265 -12.59 20.34 -23.62
C TRP A 265 -13.75 19.46 -24.10
N ILE A 266 -14.98 19.96 -24.00
CA ILE A 266 -16.17 19.36 -24.61
C ILE A 266 -16.50 20.14 -25.88
N GLY A 267 -16.18 19.55 -27.03
CA GLY A 267 -16.55 20.07 -28.33
C GLY A 267 -18.02 19.85 -28.63
N HIS A 268 -18.66 20.87 -29.21
CA HIS A 268 -20.04 20.83 -29.67
C HIS A 268 -20.17 21.67 -30.95
N TYR A 269 -20.58 21.05 -32.06
CA TYR A 269 -20.81 21.74 -33.33
C TYR A 269 -21.81 20.99 -34.22
N TYR A 270 -22.56 21.71 -35.03
CA TYR A 270 -23.44 21.10 -36.03
C TYR A 270 -22.65 20.57 -37.24
N SER A 271 -22.74 19.27 -37.51
CA SER A 271 -22.06 18.66 -38.65
C SER A 271 -22.98 18.62 -39.87
N LYS A 272 -22.76 19.51 -40.84
CA LYS A 272 -23.50 19.51 -42.12
C LYS A 272 -23.48 18.14 -42.83
N LYS A 273 -22.38 17.39 -42.74
CA LYS A 273 -22.24 16.04 -43.34
C LYS A 273 -23.09 14.95 -42.66
N ARG A 274 -23.48 15.15 -41.40
CA ARG A 274 -24.27 14.19 -40.61
C ARG A 274 -25.66 14.71 -40.23
N GLU A 275 -25.99 15.94 -40.61
CA GLU A 275 -27.22 16.66 -40.28
C GLU A 275 -27.59 16.58 -38.79
N MET A 276 -26.57 16.67 -37.92
CA MET A 276 -26.74 16.56 -36.46
C MET A 276 -25.63 17.30 -35.72
N ASP A 277 -25.91 17.70 -34.47
CA ASP A 277 -24.87 18.09 -33.53
C ASP A 277 -23.95 16.93 -33.20
N VAL A 278 -22.64 17.20 -33.26
CA VAL A 278 -21.57 16.27 -32.93
C VAL A 278 -20.88 16.75 -31.67
N TRP A 279 -20.71 15.82 -30.74
CA TRP A 279 -20.05 16.02 -29.46
C TRP A 279 -18.73 15.23 -29.41
N SER A 280 -17.71 15.79 -28.74
CA SER A 280 -16.40 15.13 -28.55
C SER A 280 -15.69 15.61 -27.29
N THR A 281 -15.00 14.71 -26.58
CA THR A 281 -14.23 15.04 -25.37
C THR A 281 -12.73 15.03 -25.67
N ARG A 282 -12.00 16.00 -25.12
CA ARG A 282 -10.53 15.98 -25.04
C ARG A 282 -10.07 16.27 -23.62
N ALA A 283 -8.94 15.68 -23.22
CA ALA A 283 -8.21 16.04 -22.02
C ALA A 283 -6.79 16.48 -22.42
N ILE A 284 -6.28 17.52 -21.78
CA ILE A 284 -4.94 18.08 -22.01
C ILE A 284 -4.12 17.90 -20.73
N GLY A 285 -2.86 17.48 -20.83
CA GLY A 285 -2.02 17.23 -19.67
C GLY A 285 -0.69 16.56 -20.01
N ASP A 286 0.03 16.14 -18.98
CA ASP A 286 1.25 15.35 -19.14
C ASP A 286 0.95 13.88 -19.49
N LEU A 287 1.91 13.17 -20.07
CA LEU A 287 1.68 11.82 -20.61
C LEU A 287 1.36 10.77 -19.53
N GLU A 288 1.84 10.94 -18.29
CA GLU A 288 1.51 10.05 -17.16
C GLU A 288 0.04 10.26 -16.75
N ASP A 289 -0.37 11.52 -16.56
CA ASP A 289 -1.73 11.91 -16.18
C ASP A 289 -2.78 11.51 -17.24
N LEU A 290 -2.46 11.69 -18.53
CA LEU A 290 -3.35 11.26 -19.62
C LEU A 290 -3.51 9.74 -19.72
N LYS A 291 -2.54 8.94 -19.25
CA LYS A 291 -2.68 7.48 -19.14
C LYS A 291 -3.59 7.07 -17.97
N GLU A 292 -3.50 7.78 -16.85
CA GLU A 292 -4.44 7.61 -15.72
C GLU A 292 -5.89 7.91 -16.17
N ILE A 293 -6.09 9.06 -16.82
CA ILE A 293 -7.38 9.44 -17.41
C ILE A 293 -7.86 8.42 -18.46
N GLN A 294 -6.97 7.89 -19.29
CA GLN A 294 -7.28 6.85 -20.28
C GLN A 294 -7.76 5.54 -19.63
N LYS A 295 -7.15 5.13 -18.52
CA LYS A 295 -7.57 3.95 -17.73
C LYS A 295 -8.96 4.17 -17.13
N ASP A 296 -9.20 5.31 -16.50
CA ASP A 296 -10.51 5.67 -15.94
C ASP A 296 -11.62 5.68 -17.01
N PHE A 297 -11.36 6.22 -18.20
CA PHE A 297 -12.31 6.13 -19.31
C PHE A 297 -12.57 4.68 -19.77
N LEU A 298 -11.54 3.82 -19.74
CA LEU A 298 -11.69 2.40 -20.08
C LEU A 298 -12.57 1.66 -19.06
N GLU A 299 -12.45 1.98 -17.76
CA GLU A 299 -13.31 1.43 -16.69
C GLU A 299 -14.78 1.91 -16.81
N LEU A 300 -15.00 3.13 -17.30
CA LEU A 300 -16.33 3.60 -17.72
C LEU A 300 -16.85 2.89 -18.99
N GLY A 301 -16.00 2.15 -19.70
CA GLY A 301 -16.32 1.39 -20.91
C GLY A 301 -15.99 2.12 -22.22
N TYR A 302 -15.15 3.16 -22.19
CA TYR A 302 -14.77 3.98 -23.34
C TYR A 302 -13.28 3.84 -23.68
N SER A 303 -12.98 3.17 -24.79
CA SER A 303 -11.59 3.06 -25.28
C SER A 303 -11.15 4.33 -26.00
N ALA A 304 -10.15 5.03 -25.43
CA ALA A 304 -9.41 6.08 -26.12
C ALA A 304 -8.10 5.49 -26.68
N LYS A 305 -7.99 5.36 -28.00
CA LYS A 305 -6.83 4.68 -28.64
C LYS A 305 -5.64 5.59 -28.94
N HIS A 306 -5.75 6.91 -28.76
CA HIS A 306 -4.75 7.87 -29.25
C HIS A 306 -4.50 9.02 -28.26
N ILE A 307 -3.24 9.15 -27.83
CA ILE A 307 -2.69 10.37 -27.23
C ILE A 307 -1.81 11.03 -28.30
N SER A 308 -2.14 12.26 -28.67
CA SER A 308 -1.32 13.07 -29.60
C SER A 308 -0.47 14.05 -28.79
N THR A 309 0.82 14.13 -29.08
CA THR A 309 1.72 15.12 -28.46
C THR A 309 2.28 16.05 -29.52
N ASN A 310 2.01 17.35 -29.38
CA ASN A 310 2.42 18.38 -30.32
C ASN A 310 3.36 19.38 -29.64
N GLU A 311 4.27 19.98 -30.41
CA GLU A 311 4.90 21.24 -30.01
C GLU A 311 3.90 22.38 -30.21
N CYS A 312 3.79 23.25 -29.21
CA CYS A 312 2.88 24.38 -29.19
C CYS A 312 3.68 25.66 -28.98
N ASN A 313 3.56 26.57 -29.95
CA ASN A 313 4.06 27.93 -29.84
C ASN A 313 2.85 28.83 -29.55
N SER A 314 2.74 29.32 -28.31
CA SER A 314 1.67 30.21 -27.86
C SER A 314 2.21 31.61 -27.68
N THR A 315 1.69 32.58 -28.43
CA THR A 315 2.05 34.00 -28.26
C THR A 315 1.09 34.66 -27.28
N LEU A 316 1.61 35.12 -26.14
CA LEU A 316 0.87 35.98 -25.21
C LEU A 316 1.10 37.44 -25.60
N SER A 317 0.05 38.10 -26.07
CA SER A 317 0.04 39.55 -26.31
C SER A 317 -0.47 40.27 -25.06
N SER A 318 0.40 41.06 -24.44
CA SER A 318 0.08 41.94 -23.31
C SER A 318 -0.75 43.14 -23.77
N THR A 319 -1.46 43.78 -22.83
CA THR A 319 -2.28 44.97 -23.08
C THR A 319 -1.47 46.24 -23.41
N ASP A 320 -0.17 46.21 -23.14
CA ASP A 320 0.82 47.24 -23.51
C ASP A 320 1.39 47.08 -24.94
N GLY A 321 0.97 46.05 -25.69
CA GLY A 321 1.46 45.76 -27.04
C GLY A 321 2.69 44.85 -27.10
N THR A 322 3.28 44.45 -25.97
CA THR A 322 4.38 43.47 -25.96
C THR A 322 3.87 42.05 -26.21
N ALA A 323 4.61 41.27 -27.01
CA ALA A 323 4.25 39.89 -27.34
C ALA A 323 5.36 38.92 -26.90
N ARG A 324 5.02 37.94 -26.06
CA ARG A 324 5.94 36.87 -25.62
C ARG A 324 5.53 35.53 -26.20
N MET A 325 6.40 34.93 -27.02
CA MET A 325 6.25 33.56 -27.48
C MET A 325 6.67 32.58 -26.37
N ILE A 326 5.76 31.69 -26.00
CA ILE A 326 6.02 30.52 -25.15
C ILE A 326 6.07 29.30 -26.05
N LYS A 327 7.22 28.64 -26.11
CA LYS A 327 7.34 27.29 -26.69
C LYS A 327 7.09 26.26 -25.59
N GLY A 328 6.30 25.24 -25.88
CA GLY A 328 6.02 24.13 -24.96
C GLY A 328 5.61 22.87 -25.71
N ARG A 329 5.53 21.76 -24.99
CA ARG A 329 5.04 20.48 -25.51
C ARG A 329 3.72 20.16 -24.82
N SER A 330 2.67 19.88 -25.58
CA SER A 330 1.33 19.59 -25.05
C SER A 330 0.86 18.23 -25.54
N SER A 331 0.45 17.36 -24.62
CA SER A 331 -0.20 16.09 -24.97
C SER A 331 -1.71 16.21 -24.80
N GLN A 332 -2.45 15.50 -25.66
CA GLN A 332 -3.91 15.54 -25.72
C GLN A 332 -4.49 14.14 -25.94
N LEU A 333 -5.34 13.69 -25.02
CA LEU A 333 -6.15 12.48 -25.17
C LEU A 333 -7.47 12.82 -25.88
N HIS A 334 -7.77 12.12 -26.96
CA HIS A 334 -8.97 12.36 -27.77
C HIS A 334 -10.00 11.23 -27.61
N LEU A 335 -11.23 11.57 -27.21
CA LEU A 335 -12.34 10.62 -27.07
C LEU A 335 -13.49 10.96 -28.03
N ASN A 336 -13.65 10.10 -29.05
CA ASN A 336 -14.65 10.24 -30.11
C ASN A 336 -15.99 9.56 -29.75
N SER A 337 -16.47 9.73 -28.51
CA SER A 337 -17.78 9.21 -28.08
C SER A 337 -18.76 10.35 -27.76
N GLN A 338 -19.88 10.35 -28.47
CA GLN A 338 -20.95 11.34 -28.25
C GLN A 338 -21.71 11.08 -26.94
N SER A 339 -21.94 9.81 -26.56
CA SER A 339 -22.61 9.46 -25.30
C SER A 339 -21.84 9.98 -24.09
N LEU A 340 -20.52 9.73 -24.07
CA LEU A 340 -19.63 10.23 -23.03
C LEU A 340 -19.62 11.77 -22.95
N SER A 341 -19.51 12.44 -24.11
CA SER A 341 -19.44 13.91 -24.16
C SER A 341 -20.73 14.57 -23.68
N VAL A 342 -21.88 13.98 -24.02
CA VAL A 342 -23.21 14.41 -23.55
C VAL A 342 -23.36 14.16 -22.04
N LEU A 343 -22.95 12.99 -21.54
CA LEU A 343 -22.96 12.68 -20.11
C LEU A 343 -22.09 13.65 -19.31
N MET A 344 -20.87 13.94 -19.77
CA MET A 344 -19.97 14.90 -19.11
C MET A 344 -20.54 16.32 -19.07
N HIS A 345 -21.24 16.75 -20.13
CA HIS A 345 -21.93 18.04 -20.13
C HIS A 345 -23.11 18.07 -19.15
N LEU A 346 -23.92 17.02 -19.10
CA LEU A 346 -25.03 16.88 -18.13
C LEU A 346 -24.53 16.84 -16.67
N LEU A 347 -23.36 16.25 -16.43
CA LEU A 347 -22.68 16.27 -15.13
C LEU A 347 -22.10 17.65 -14.75
N GLY A 348 -22.11 18.62 -15.67
CA GLY A 348 -21.76 20.02 -15.42
C GLY A 348 -20.48 20.53 -16.11
N VAL A 349 -19.81 19.72 -16.94
CA VAL A 349 -18.61 20.19 -17.67
C VAL A 349 -19.01 21.23 -18.72
N PRO A 350 -18.39 22.44 -18.74
CA PRO A 350 -18.68 23.45 -19.75
C PRO A 350 -18.28 23.02 -21.18
N LYS A 351 -19.13 23.33 -22.16
CA LYS A 351 -18.87 23.06 -23.60
C LYS A 351 -18.26 24.26 -24.32
N GLY A 352 -17.43 24.00 -25.33
CA GLY A 352 -16.79 25.04 -26.15
C GLY A 352 -15.65 25.77 -25.45
N ASN A 353 -15.51 27.08 -25.71
CA ASN A 353 -14.42 27.89 -25.16
C ASN A 353 -14.75 28.34 -23.72
N LYS A 354 -14.12 27.68 -22.74
CA LYS A 354 -14.28 27.93 -21.30
C LYS A 354 -14.06 29.38 -20.85
N SER A 355 -13.19 30.14 -21.52
CA SER A 355 -12.97 31.56 -21.19
C SER A 355 -14.19 32.44 -21.49
N ARG A 356 -15.08 31.96 -22.36
CA ARG A 356 -16.30 32.64 -22.84
C ARG A 356 -17.58 31.93 -22.37
N GLN A 357 -17.52 31.10 -21.34
CA GLN A 357 -18.64 30.34 -20.79
C GLN A 357 -18.70 30.45 -19.26
N GLU A 358 -19.91 30.41 -18.70
CA GLU A 358 -20.09 30.28 -17.26
C GLU A 358 -19.53 28.94 -16.77
N THR A 359 -19.00 28.93 -15.55
CA THR A 359 -18.68 27.73 -14.78
C THR A 359 -19.46 27.82 -13.48
N LYS A 360 -20.04 26.70 -13.03
CA LYS A 360 -20.80 26.56 -11.79
C LYS A 360 -20.46 25.20 -11.20
N MET A 361 -20.47 25.06 -9.88
CA MET A 361 -20.32 23.76 -9.25
C MET A 361 -21.60 22.92 -9.50
N PRO A 362 -21.48 21.64 -9.91
CA PRO A 362 -22.67 20.82 -10.14
C PRO A 362 -23.43 20.57 -8.84
N THR A 363 -24.77 20.68 -8.87
CA THR A 363 -25.61 20.52 -7.67
C THR A 363 -25.50 19.13 -7.04
N TRP A 364 -25.19 18.10 -7.82
CA TRP A 364 -24.93 16.75 -7.31
C TRP A 364 -23.66 16.68 -6.45
N VAL A 365 -22.62 17.50 -6.72
CA VAL A 365 -21.41 17.56 -5.89
C VAL A 365 -21.75 18.04 -4.48
N HIS A 366 -22.52 19.13 -4.35
CA HIS A 366 -22.93 19.64 -3.04
C HIS A 366 -23.75 18.63 -2.21
N LYS A 367 -24.54 17.77 -2.87
CA LYS A 367 -25.36 16.72 -2.24
C LYS A 367 -24.60 15.41 -1.99
N SER A 368 -23.39 15.25 -2.51
CA SER A 368 -22.63 14.01 -2.38
C SER A 368 -21.88 13.94 -1.03
N PRO A 369 -21.56 12.72 -0.54
CA PRO A 369 -20.66 12.51 0.59
C PRO A 369 -19.31 13.21 0.43
N LEU A 370 -18.64 13.45 1.56
CA LEU A 370 -17.38 14.21 1.60
C LEU A 370 -16.27 13.60 0.72
N TRP A 371 -16.25 12.28 0.56
CA TRP A 371 -15.27 11.59 -0.28
C TRP A 371 -15.53 11.70 -1.79
N ILE A 372 -16.78 11.80 -2.24
CA ILE A 372 -17.11 12.07 -3.65
C ILE A 372 -16.84 13.55 -3.97
N LYS A 373 -17.19 14.45 -3.04
CA LYS A 373 -16.79 15.88 -3.07
C LYS A 373 -15.28 16.01 -3.24
N ARG A 374 -14.51 15.24 -2.47
CA ARG A 374 -13.03 15.18 -2.50
C ARG A 374 -12.51 14.81 -3.89
N LEU A 375 -13.08 13.81 -4.55
CA LEU A 375 -12.68 13.39 -5.90
C LEU A 375 -12.90 14.50 -6.95
N TYR A 376 -14.06 15.18 -6.91
CA TYR A 376 -14.34 16.30 -7.80
C TYR A 376 -13.34 17.45 -7.62
N ILE A 377 -13.13 17.90 -6.37
CA ILE A 377 -12.23 19.04 -6.11
C ILE A 377 -10.76 18.67 -6.33
N ALA A 378 -10.34 17.43 -6.04
CA ALA A 378 -8.97 16.96 -6.30
C ALA A 378 -8.66 16.84 -7.82
N GLY A 379 -9.62 16.43 -8.64
CA GLY A 379 -9.49 16.47 -10.11
C GLY A 379 -9.43 17.91 -10.65
N LEU A 380 -10.25 18.81 -10.11
CA LEU A 380 -10.22 20.25 -10.44
C LEU A 380 -8.90 20.91 -10.00
N PHE A 381 -8.33 20.48 -8.87
CA PHE A 381 -7.01 20.91 -8.40
C PHE A 381 -5.85 20.36 -9.22
N GLY A 382 -5.97 19.13 -9.75
CA GLY A 382 -5.02 18.55 -10.71
C GLY A 382 -4.74 19.48 -11.89
N ALA A 383 -5.82 20.03 -12.46
CA ALA A 383 -5.73 21.06 -13.49
C ALA A 383 -5.18 22.40 -12.95
N GLU A 384 -5.93 23.08 -12.07
CA GLU A 384 -5.80 24.53 -11.87
C GLU A 384 -5.14 24.97 -10.54
N LEU A 385 -4.99 24.08 -9.54
CA LEU A 385 -4.41 24.49 -8.25
C LEU A 385 -2.88 24.51 -8.33
N SER A 386 -2.27 25.63 -7.97
CA SER A 386 -0.81 25.77 -7.92
C SER A 386 -0.14 24.68 -7.08
N LYS A 387 0.98 24.13 -7.59
CA LYS A 387 1.84 23.20 -6.84
C LYS A 387 2.30 23.79 -5.49
N PRO A 388 2.63 22.94 -4.48
CA PRO A 388 3.35 23.38 -3.29
C PRO A 388 4.62 24.15 -3.70
N LEU A 389 4.81 25.33 -3.11
CA LEU A 389 5.95 26.21 -3.39
C LEU A 389 6.38 26.92 -2.11
N GLN A 390 7.69 27.01 -1.88
CA GLN A 390 8.23 27.76 -0.76
C GLN A 390 8.26 29.27 -1.06
N ARG A 391 8.13 30.08 -0.01
CA ARG A 391 8.35 31.52 -0.10
C ARG A 391 9.83 31.80 -0.38
N LYS A 392 10.10 32.73 -1.28
CA LYS A 392 11.45 33.28 -1.45
C LYS A 392 11.91 33.83 -0.09
N ASP A 393 13.17 33.56 0.25
CA ASP A 393 13.84 34.01 1.47
C ASP A 393 13.25 33.45 2.80
N GLU A 394 12.21 32.61 2.76
CA GLU A 394 11.65 31.87 3.90
C GLU A 394 11.60 30.35 3.60
N PRO A 395 12.73 29.60 3.65
CA PRO A 395 12.81 28.18 3.25
C PRO A 395 12.13 27.19 4.21
N TYR A 396 11.29 27.69 5.12
CA TYR A 396 10.45 26.92 6.03
C TYR A 396 8.94 27.22 5.84
N THR A 397 8.58 28.19 4.99
CA THR A 397 7.19 28.65 4.82
C THR A 397 6.72 28.43 3.38
N PHE A 398 5.50 27.92 3.21
CA PHE A 398 4.88 27.81 1.89
C PHE A 398 4.18 29.11 1.47
N VAL A 399 4.18 29.37 0.16
CA VAL A 399 3.31 30.37 -0.46
C VAL A 399 1.86 29.90 -0.34
N GLU A 400 0.92 30.84 -0.28
CA GLU A 400 -0.52 30.55 -0.37
C GLU A 400 -0.83 29.82 -1.70
N PRO A 401 -1.38 28.59 -1.65
CA PRO A 401 -1.85 27.93 -2.85
C PRO A 401 -2.93 28.77 -3.54
N SER A 402 -2.86 28.83 -4.86
CA SER A 402 -3.68 29.71 -5.69
C SER A 402 -4.49 28.85 -6.66
N PHE A 403 -5.81 28.86 -6.50
CA PHE A 403 -6.74 28.36 -7.50
C PHE A 403 -7.22 29.54 -8.32
N SER A 404 -7.07 29.51 -9.65
CA SER A 404 -7.32 30.69 -10.50
C SER A 404 -8.13 30.34 -11.74
N GLN A 405 -8.91 31.28 -12.26
CA GLN A 405 -9.61 31.13 -13.54
C GLN A 405 -9.56 32.42 -14.36
N ASN A 406 -9.31 32.25 -15.67
CA ASN A 406 -9.29 33.34 -16.66
C ASN A 406 -10.60 33.33 -17.46
N LYS A 407 -11.32 34.45 -17.51
CA LYS A 407 -12.61 34.60 -18.20
C LYS A 407 -12.70 35.97 -18.89
N ILE A 408 -13.60 36.12 -19.87
CA ILE A 408 -13.96 37.44 -20.41
C ILE A 408 -14.64 38.31 -19.35
N ASN A 409 -14.47 39.64 -19.43
CA ASN A 409 -14.93 40.57 -18.37
C ASN A 409 -16.45 40.54 -18.11
N SER A 410 -17.28 40.20 -19.09
CA SER A 410 -18.73 40.04 -18.90
C SER A 410 -19.12 38.88 -17.98
N LEU A 411 -18.21 37.93 -17.72
CA LEU A 411 -18.43 36.77 -16.86
C LEU A 411 -17.79 36.91 -15.46
N GLU A 412 -17.31 38.10 -15.09
CA GLU A 412 -16.62 38.31 -13.81
C GLU A 412 -17.48 37.95 -12.59
N ARG A 413 -18.78 38.28 -12.61
CA ARG A 413 -19.70 37.94 -11.51
C ARG A 413 -19.96 36.44 -11.38
N SER A 414 -20.12 35.71 -12.49
CA SER A 414 -20.34 34.25 -12.44
C SER A 414 -19.04 33.50 -12.10
N ASN A 415 -17.88 33.99 -12.55
CA ASN A 415 -16.56 33.51 -12.13
C ASN A 415 -16.36 33.69 -10.61
N LEU A 416 -16.71 34.86 -10.06
CA LEU A 416 -16.64 35.11 -8.62
C LEU A 416 -17.54 34.16 -7.82
N ASN A 417 -18.78 33.95 -8.26
CA ASN A 417 -19.69 32.99 -7.61
C ASN A 417 -19.10 31.57 -7.56
N PHE A 418 -18.53 31.09 -8.67
CA PHE A 418 -17.89 29.77 -8.71
C PHE A 418 -16.71 29.65 -7.73
N LEU A 419 -15.88 30.69 -7.61
CA LEU A 419 -14.81 30.71 -6.61
C LEU A 419 -15.32 30.73 -5.16
N LEU A 420 -16.49 31.31 -4.92
CA LEU A 420 -17.17 31.24 -3.62
C LEU A 420 -17.77 29.84 -3.36
N GLU A 421 -18.31 29.16 -4.38
CA GLU A 421 -18.73 27.76 -4.28
C GLU A 421 -17.53 26.84 -3.93
N VAL A 422 -16.38 27.03 -4.59
CA VAL A 422 -15.12 26.33 -4.26
C VAL A 422 -14.65 26.65 -2.83
N SER A 423 -14.73 27.92 -2.42
CA SER A 423 -14.39 28.33 -1.05
C SER A 423 -15.29 27.67 -0.01
N ASN A 424 -16.60 27.61 -0.24
CA ASN A 424 -17.55 26.96 0.65
C ASN A 424 -17.31 25.45 0.73
N LEU A 425 -17.05 24.80 -0.41
CA LEU A 425 -16.70 23.38 -0.43
C LEU A 425 -15.42 23.09 0.37
N LEU A 426 -14.41 23.96 0.30
CA LEU A 426 -13.18 23.81 1.09
C LEU A 426 -13.41 23.95 2.60
N LEU A 427 -14.33 24.81 3.02
CA LEU A 427 -14.72 24.93 4.42
C LEU A 427 -15.33 23.62 4.97
N GLU A 428 -16.04 22.83 4.16
CA GLU A 428 -16.55 21.50 4.57
C GLU A 428 -15.42 20.53 4.97
N PHE A 429 -14.23 20.66 4.39
CA PHE A 429 -13.04 19.87 4.77
C PHE A 429 -12.30 20.42 6.00
N GLY A 430 -12.67 21.62 6.46
CA GLY A 430 -11.95 22.42 7.47
C GLY A 430 -10.88 23.36 6.89
N ILE A 431 -10.90 23.62 5.57
CA ILE A 431 -9.88 24.40 4.87
C ILE A 431 -10.34 25.85 4.69
N ASN A 432 -9.60 26.77 5.29
CA ASN A 432 -9.82 28.20 5.22
C ASN A 432 -9.18 28.79 3.95
N THR A 433 -9.93 29.66 3.30
CA THR A 433 -9.48 30.48 2.18
C THR A 433 -9.26 31.94 2.63
N ASN A 434 -8.41 32.64 1.89
CA ASN A 434 -8.15 34.07 2.03
C ASN A 434 -8.90 34.82 0.91
N LYS A 435 -8.61 36.11 0.72
CA LYS A 435 -9.30 36.96 -0.26
C LYS A 435 -9.14 36.43 -1.70
N ILE A 436 -10.16 36.66 -2.52
CA ILE A 436 -10.09 36.48 -3.98
C ILE A 436 -9.45 37.73 -4.59
N TYR A 437 -8.40 37.54 -5.39
CA TYR A 437 -7.67 38.61 -6.06
C TYR A 437 -8.09 38.70 -7.53
N ARG A 438 -8.40 39.92 -7.98
CA ARG A 438 -8.63 40.25 -9.39
C ARG A 438 -7.34 40.78 -10.02
N GLN A 439 -7.03 40.30 -11.23
CA GLN A 439 -5.98 40.83 -12.09
C GLN A 439 -6.58 41.12 -13.48
N GLU A 440 -6.21 42.23 -14.11
CA GLU A 440 -6.48 42.46 -15.52
C GLU A 440 -5.81 41.33 -16.33
N GLY A 441 -6.54 40.77 -17.29
CA GLY A 441 -6.04 39.74 -18.19
C GLY A 441 -5.55 40.33 -19.52
N VAL A 442 -5.31 39.45 -20.48
CA VAL A 442 -4.88 39.81 -21.84
C VAL A 442 -6.08 39.97 -22.79
N LEU A 443 -5.83 40.52 -23.98
CA LEU A 443 -6.74 40.36 -25.11
C LEU A 443 -6.71 38.90 -25.56
N ASN A 444 -7.88 38.26 -25.67
CA ASN A 444 -7.97 36.90 -26.18
C ASN A 444 -7.90 36.88 -27.73
N SER A 445 -7.88 35.68 -28.32
CA SER A 445 -7.84 35.47 -29.78
C SER A 445 -9.08 35.99 -30.54
N TYR A 446 -10.09 36.52 -29.85
CA TYR A 446 -11.30 37.13 -30.42
C TYR A 446 -11.33 38.66 -30.20
N GLY A 447 -10.27 39.26 -29.65
CA GLY A 447 -10.19 40.69 -29.34
C GLY A 447 -10.96 41.10 -28.07
N GLU A 448 -11.41 40.15 -27.25
CA GLU A 448 -12.14 40.43 -26.02
C GLU A 448 -11.18 40.62 -24.84
N LYS A 449 -11.45 41.61 -23.98
CA LYS A 449 -10.71 41.80 -22.72
C LYS A 449 -11.07 40.70 -21.71
N THR A 450 -10.04 40.13 -21.10
CA THR A 450 -10.17 39.11 -20.05
C THR A 450 -9.75 39.63 -18.68
N HIS A 451 -10.14 38.91 -17.64
CA HIS A 451 -9.69 39.08 -16.27
C HIS A 451 -9.28 37.71 -15.71
N LYS A 452 -8.44 37.74 -14.67
CA LYS A 452 -8.09 36.57 -13.87
C LYS A 452 -8.58 36.78 -12.45
N LEU A 453 -9.43 35.88 -11.96
CA LEU A 453 -9.71 35.78 -10.52
C LEU A 453 -8.85 34.67 -9.91
N SER A 454 -8.33 34.90 -8.71
CA SER A 454 -7.45 33.97 -7.99
C SER A 454 -7.89 33.84 -6.53
N LEU A 455 -8.47 32.70 -6.17
CA LEU A 455 -8.76 32.30 -4.80
C LEU A 455 -7.45 31.86 -4.12
N LYS A 456 -7.07 32.53 -3.03
CA LYS A 456 -5.92 32.13 -2.21
C LYS A 456 -6.38 31.19 -1.10
N ILE A 457 -5.67 30.08 -0.90
CA ILE A 457 -5.87 29.16 0.21
C ILE A 457 -4.89 29.53 1.33
N SER A 458 -5.34 29.49 2.59
CA SER A 458 -4.52 29.97 3.71
C SER A 458 -3.25 29.14 3.88
N SER A 459 -2.08 29.81 3.92
CA SER A 459 -0.77 29.15 4.09
C SER A 459 -0.43 28.76 5.54
N LYS A 460 -1.43 28.69 6.43
CA LYS A 460 -1.25 28.20 7.81
C LYS A 460 -0.93 26.70 7.77
N MET A 461 -0.02 26.25 8.64
CA MET A 461 0.47 24.86 8.67
C MET A 461 -0.65 23.82 8.70
N ASP A 462 -1.56 23.90 9.68
CA ASP A 462 -2.67 22.94 9.81
C ASP A 462 -3.67 23.00 8.65
N ASN A 463 -3.80 24.17 8.01
CA ASN A 463 -4.65 24.37 6.84
C ASN A 463 -4.07 23.67 5.59
N LEU A 464 -2.74 23.72 5.42
CA LEU A 464 -2.03 23.02 4.35
C LEU A 464 -1.93 21.51 4.61
N ILE A 465 -1.75 21.09 5.87
CA ILE A 465 -1.85 19.67 6.28
C ILE A 465 -3.23 19.13 5.91
N THR A 466 -4.30 19.86 6.23
CA THR A 466 -5.68 19.46 5.89
C THR A 466 -5.91 19.44 4.38
N LEU A 467 -5.42 20.45 3.64
CA LEU A 467 -5.54 20.55 2.18
C LEU A 467 -4.92 19.35 1.45
N TRP A 468 -3.65 19.04 1.74
CA TRP A 468 -2.95 17.96 1.02
C TRP A 468 -3.21 16.58 1.62
N GLY A 469 -3.49 16.50 2.93
CA GLY A 469 -3.80 15.24 3.62
C GLY A 469 -5.19 14.70 3.34
N LYS A 470 -6.21 15.57 3.20
CA LYS A 470 -7.59 15.14 2.89
C LYS A 470 -7.90 15.18 1.40
N ILE A 471 -7.53 16.24 0.69
CA ILE A 471 -7.91 16.44 -0.72
C ILE A 471 -6.80 15.95 -1.65
N GLY A 472 -5.60 16.52 -1.55
CA GLY A 472 -4.50 16.22 -2.47
C GLY A 472 -4.80 16.63 -3.92
N PHE A 473 -4.38 15.80 -4.87
CA PHE A 473 -4.54 16.01 -6.31
C PHE A 473 -4.90 14.70 -7.02
N GLU A 474 -5.68 14.75 -8.11
CA GLU A 474 -5.86 13.65 -9.07
C GLU A 474 -5.49 14.11 -10.48
N TYR A 475 -4.99 13.21 -11.33
CA TYR A 475 -4.47 13.50 -12.68
C TYR A 475 -3.43 14.63 -12.74
N CYS A 476 -2.60 14.73 -11.71
CA CYS A 476 -1.40 15.55 -11.75
C CYS A 476 -0.33 14.92 -10.86
N SER A 477 0.23 13.82 -11.34
CA SER A 477 1.27 13.00 -10.71
C SER A 477 2.39 13.85 -10.08
N SER A 478 2.89 14.85 -10.81
CA SER A 478 3.96 15.75 -10.33
C SER A 478 3.56 16.59 -9.10
N ARG A 479 2.34 17.16 -9.09
CA ARG A 479 1.82 17.92 -7.94
C ARG A 479 1.45 16.99 -6.77
N LYS A 480 0.92 15.80 -7.07
CA LYS A 480 0.56 14.75 -6.10
C LYS A 480 1.79 14.32 -5.29
N LYS A 481 2.86 13.87 -5.97
CA LYS A 481 4.17 13.52 -5.37
C LYS A 481 4.76 14.66 -4.54
N LEU A 482 4.85 15.87 -5.09
CA LEU A 482 5.39 17.03 -4.36
C LEU A 482 4.55 17.40 -3.12
N SER A 483 3.23 17.20 -3.17
CA SER A 483 2.34 17.47 -2.04
C SER A 483 2.49 16.46 -0.89
N MET A 484 2.91 15.22 -1.16
CA MET A 484 3.17 14.23 -0.12
C MET A 484 4.43 14.57 0.68
N GLY A 485 5.51 14.97 0.01
CA GLY A 485 6.70 15.52 0.66
C GLY A 485 6.38 16.77 1.48
N ALA A 486 5.56 17.68 0.93
CA ALA A 486 5.16 18.92 1.62
C ALA A 486 4.30 18.64 2.86
N LEU A 487 3.37 17.69 2.76
CA LEU A 487 2.53 17.22 3.86
C LEU A 487 3.36 16.58 4.99
N ALA A 488 4.29 15.69 4.66
CA ALA A 488 5.21 15.08 5.62
C ALA A 488 6.08 16.15 6.32
N TYR A 489 6.67 17.08 5.57
CA TYR A 489 7.47 18.17 6.14
C TYR A 489 6.65 19.08 7.08
N LEU A 490 5.39 19.38 6.74
CA LEU A 490 4.50 20.15 7.61
C LEU A 490 4.11 19.38 8.87
N ALA A 491 3.84 18.07 8.77
CA ALA A 491 3.55 17.22 9.93
C ALA A 491 4.76 17.12 10.88
N TYR A 492 5.96 16.89 10.34
CA TYR A 492 7.23 16.94 11.09
C TYR A 492 7.41 18.27 11.83
N ARG A 493 7.17 19.41 11.16
CA ARG A 493 7.22 20.74 11.77
C ARG A 493 6.14 20.98 12.82
N ARG A 494 4.95 20.39 12.66
CA ARG A 494 3.88 20.46 13.67
C ARG A 494 4.29 19.75 14.95
N ILE A 495 4.75 18.49 14.86
CA ILE A 495 5.25 17.72 16.00
C ILE A 495 6.41 18.45 16.68
N ALA A 496 7.38 18.98 15.92
CA ALA A 496 8.47 19.77 16.48
C ALA A 496 7.98 21.04 17.21
N SER A 497 6.95 21.70 16.69
CA SER A 497 6.33 22.89 17.32
C SER A 497 5.60 22.54 18.61
N GLU A 498 4.92 21.39 18.66
CA GLU A 498 4.24 20.88 19.85
C GLU A 498 5.25 20.55 20.96
N LYS A 499 6.29 19.78 20.65
CA LYS A 499 7.39 19.46 21.57
C LYS A 499 8.07 20.72 22.13
N LEU A 500 8.31 21.73 21.29
CA LEU A 500 8.88 23.00 21.76
C LEU A 500 7.91 23.80 22.64
N LYS A 501 6.60 23.80 22.38
CA LYS A 501 5.60 24.45 23.26
C LYS A 501 5.58 23.80 24.64
N GLU A 502 5.55 22.47 24.67
CA GLU A 502 5.56 21.68 25.90
C GLU A 502 6.84 21.92 26.71
N PHE A 503 8.01 21.85 26.07
CA PHE A 503 9.30 22.16 26.68
C PHE A 503 9.33 23.58 27.28
N ILE A 504 8.78 24.59 26.59
CA ILE A 504 8.72 25.97 27.09
C ILE A 504 7.75 26.10 28.28
N LEU A 505 6.63 25.39 28.28
CA LEU A 505 5.67 25.39 29.40
C LEU A 505 6.28 24.75 30.66
N LEU A 506 6.93 23.60 30.49
CA LEU A 506 7.72 22.93 31.54
C LEU A 506 8.83 23.85 32.05
N SER A 507 9.65 24.42 31.16
CA SER A 507 10.73 25.35 31.50
C SER A 507 10.25 26.57 32.31
N LYS A 508 9.09 27.16 31.97
CA LYS A 508 8.50 28.27 32.76
C LYS A 508 8.08 27.85 34.16
N THR A 509 7.71 26.58 34.35
CA THR A 509 7.40 26.00 35.66
C THR A 509 8.67 25.69 36.45
N GLU A 510 9.68 25.12 35.80
CA GLU A 510 11.01 24.87 36.38
C GLU A 510 11.68 26.16 36.90
N ILE A 511 11.63 27.26 36.13
CA ILE A 511 12.17 28.57 36.57
C ILE A 511 11.46 29.07 37.83
N ARG A 512 10.12 28.91 37.92
CA ARG A 512 9.34 29.28 39.12
C ARG A 512 9.68 28.41 40.33
N GLN A 513 10.18 27.19 40.10
CA GLN A 513 10.66 26.26 41.12
C GLN A 513 12.15 26.44 41.46
N GLY A 514 12.82 27.45 40.88
CA GLY A 514 14.20 27.83 41.22
C GLY A 514 15.30 27.23 40.33
N ILE A 515 14.96 26.45 39.29
CA ILE A 515 15.94 25.93 38.33
C ILE A 515 16.54 27.07 37.51
N SER A 516 17.86 27.07 37.33
CA SER A 516 18.52 28.17 36.64
C SER A 516 18.21 28.17 35.13
N PRO A 517 18.03 29.34 34.48
CA PRO A 517 17.87 29.41 33.03
C PRO A 517 19.03 28.76 32.25
N ARG A 518 20.23 28.67 32.86
CA ARG A 518 21.42 28.03 32.25
C ARG A 518 21.23 26.51 32.09
N GLU A 519 20.67 25.84 33.09
CA GLU A 519 20.35 24.41 33.02
C GLU A 519 19.27 24.14 31.97
N ILE A 520 18.26 25.00 31.88
CA ILE A 520 17.21 24.91 30.85
C ILE A 520 17.79 25.09 29.45
N TYR A 521 18.76 25.99 29.25
CA TYR A 521 19.47 26.09 27.97
C TYR A 521 20.32 24.85 27.65
N GLN A 522 20.88 24.15 28.64
CA GLN A 522 21.54 22.87 28.41
C GLN A 522 20.53 21.78 28.01
N LYS A 523 19.42 21.63 28.76
CA LYS A 523 18.31 20.70 28.43
C LYS A 523 17.76 20.94 27.01
N ALA A 524 17.60 22.20 26.63
CA ALA A 524 17.16 22.59 25.28
C ALA A 524 18.14 22.11 24.19
N GLY A 525 19.44 22.27 24.42
CA GLY A 525 20.48 21.83 23.49
C GLY A 525 20.51 20.31 23.31
N THR A 526 20.37 19.55 24.39
CA THR A 526 20.32 18.08 24.33
C THR A 526 19.08 17.54 23.63
N LEU A 527 17.96 18.28 23.67
CA LEU A 527 16.72 17.95 22.96
C LEU A 527 16.68 18.48 21.51
N GLY A 528 17.80 19.05 21.01
CA GLY A 528 17.89 19.57 19.64
C GLY A 528 17.10 20.87 19.40
N HIS A 529 16.62 21.54 20.45
CA HIS A 529 15.89 22.80 20.31
C HIS A 529 16.83 23.98 20.04
N SER A 530 16.41 24.89 19.16
CA SER A 530 17.16 26.12 18.89
C SER A 530 17.26 26.99 20.15
N LEU A 531 18.48 27.11 20.69
CA LEU A 531 18.78 27.91 21.89
C LEU A 531 18.33 29.37 21.75
N ALA A 532 18.43 29.95 20.55
CA ALA A 532 17.99 31.29 20.26
C ALA A 532 16.45 31.42 20.36
N MET A 533 15.71 30.41 19.88
CA MET A 533 14.25 30.38 20.03
C MET A 533 13.82 30.14 21.47
N VAL A 534 14.47 29.22 22.19
CA VAL A 534 14.15 28.94 23.60
C VAL A 534 14.34 30.18 24.46
N LYS A 535 15.48 30.87 24.32
CA LYS A 535 15.70 32.19 24.94
C LYS A 535 14.57 33.17 24.56
N GLY A 536 14.30 33.33 23.27
CA GLY A 536 13.26 34.26 22.79
C GLY A 536 11.86 33.99 23.34
N GLN A 537 11.44 32.73 23.48
CA GLN A 537 10.12 32.32 23.96
C GLN A 537 9.98 32.31 25.50
N LEU A 538 11.10 32.23 26.23
CA LEU A 538 11.11 32.43 27.67
C LEU A 538 11.02 33.91 28.04
N TYR A 539 11.69 34.81 27.29
CA TYR A 539 11.66 36.25 27.54
C TYR A 539 10.47 37.01 26.91
N ARG A 540 9.81 36.48 25.88
CA ARG A 540 8.65 37.13 25.24
C ARG A 540 7.37 36.36 25.50
N GLU A 541 6.34 37.02 26.01
CA GLU A 541 4.98 36.47 26.18
C GLU A 541 4.18 36.39 24.86
N THR A 542 4.86 36.17 23.72
CA THR A 542 4.18 36.07 22.43
C THR A 542 3.55 34.70 22.26
N GLN A 543 2.21 34.64 22.11
CA GLN A 543 1.43 33.40 21.94
C GLN A 543 1.79 32.55 20.70
N SER A 544 2.67 33.03 19.80
CA SER A 544 2.94 32.34 18.54
C SER A 544 4.42 32.00 18.32
N ILE A 545 4.75 30.70 18.40
CA ILE A 545 6.02 30.14 17.93
C ILE A 545 5.99 30.14 16.38
N ARG A 546 6.45 31.23 15.76
CA ARG A 546 6.41 31.41 14.28
C ARG A 546 7.72 31.15 13.54
N ALA A 547 8.85 31.04 14.23
CA ALA A 547 10.18 30.90 13.61
C ALA A 547 10.65 29.43 13.53
N ASN A 548 11.80 29.21 12.88
CA ASN A 548 12.38 27.93 12.45
C ASN A 548 12.54 26.88 13.58
N VAL A 549 11.46 26.15 13.89
CA VAL A 549 11.46 25.08 14.90
C VAL A 549 12.34 23.89 14.49
N THR A 550 12.56 23.71 13.19
CA THR A 550 13.35 22.63 12.59
C THR A 550 14.59 23.21 11.93
N THR A 551 15.68 22.44 11.92
CA THR A 551 16.94 22.78 11.23
C THR A 551 16.94 22.43 9.75
N LEU A 552 16.05 21.53 9.31
CA LEU A 552 15.91 21.12 7.92
C LEU A 552 14.99 22.06 7.13
N THR A 553 15.41 22.45 5.92
CA THR A 553 14.52 23.05 4.93
C THR A 553 13.59 21.99 4.34
N PHE A 554 12.61 22.41 3.53
CA PHE A 554 11.75 21.47 2.81
C PHE A 554 12.53 20.62 1.79
N GLU A 555 13.48 21.23 1.08
CA GLU A 555 14.29 20.55 0.05
C GLU A 555 15.22 19.51 0.70
N ASP A 556 15.85 19.85 1.83
CA ASP A 556 16.64 18.90 2.64
C ASP A 556 15.79 17.77 3.20
N TYR A 557 14.56 18.07 3.63
CA TYR A 557 13.64 17.06 4.17
C TYR A 557 13.16 16.09 3.08
N VAL A 558 12.73 16.60 1.92
CA VAL A 558 12.28 15.79 0.80
C VAL A 558 13.41 14.91 0.28
N SER A 559 14.59 15.48 0.02
CA SER A 559 15.74 14.72 -0.48
C SER A 559 16.22 13.63 0.50
N ARG A 560 16.00 13.81 1.81
CA ARG A 560 16.39 12.82 2.84
C ARG A 560 15.33 11.75 3.12
N TYR A 561 14.04 12.09 3.08
CA TYR A 561 12.98 11.23 3.62
C TYR A 561 11.92 10.79 2.61
N GLN A 562 11.78 11.44 1.45
CA GLN A 562 10.81 11.03 0.42
C GLN A 562 11.42 9.96 -0.50
N LEU A 563 10.77 8.80 -0.60
CA LEU A 563 11.26 7.69 -1.40
C LEU A 563 11.09 8.02 -2.88
N GLU A 564 12.18 8.11 -3.64
CA GLU A 564 12.18 8.16 -5.12
C GLU A 564 11.22 9.17 -5.79
N ASN A 565 10.92 10.30 -5.12
CA ASN A 565 9.88 11.25 -5.55
C ASN A 565 8.51 10.57 -5.76
N SER A 566 8.15 9.64 -4.86
CA SER A 566 6.89 8.89 -4.84
C SER A 566 5.84 9.53 -3.92
N GLU A 567 4.74 8.81 -3.65
CA GLU A 567 3.74 9.21 -2.64
C GLU A 567 4.09 8.75 -1.21
N PHE A 568 5.27 8.14 -1.00
CA PHE A 568 5.70 7.60 0.28
C PHE A 568 6.92 8.33 0.85
N VAL A 569 7.00 8.39 2.17
CA VAL A 569 8.11 8.93 2.93
C VAL A 569 8.51 7.97 4.05
N THR A 570 9.69 8.16 4.61
CA THR A 570 10.18 7.42 5.78
C THR A 570 9.94 8.23 7.05
N SER A 571 9.42 7.59 8.09
CA SER A 571 9.20 8.22 9.40
C SER A 571 9.74 7.35 10.53
N SER A 572 10.68 7.90 11.28
CA SER A 572 11.33 7.22 12.41
C SER A 572 10.36 6.92 13.54
N ILE A 573 10.54 5.79 14.21
CA ILE A 573 9.72 5.37 15.35
C ILE A 573 10.13 6.18 16.58
N GLU A 574 9.18 6.85 17.21
CA GLU A 574 9.43 7.62 18.45
C GLU A 574 9.05 6.84 19.72
N GLU A 575 8.04 5.98 19.62
CA GLU A 575 7.44 5.30 20.76
C GLU A 575 6.93 3.91 20.32
N ILE A 576 7.27 2.89 21.09
CA ILE A 576 6.68 1.54 21.04
C ILE A 576 6.19 1.24 22.45
N ALA A 577 4.89 0.95 22.58
CA ALA A 577 4.25 0.65 23.85
C ALA A 577 3.49 -0.69 23.76
N GLU A 578 3.72 -1.58 24.73
CA GLU A 578 2.88 -2.76 24.92
C GLU A 578 1.51 -2.35 25.45
N LEU A 579 0.44 -2.94 24.89
CA LEU A 579 -0.94 -2.78 25.35
C LEU A 579 -1.54 -4.15 25.63
N ASP A 580 -2.08 -4.32 26.84
CA ASP A 580 -2.92 -5.48 27.16
C ASP A 580 -4.25 -5.36 26.40
N TYR A 581 -4.52 -6.30 25.49
CA TYR A 581 -5.69 -6.30 24.62
C TYR A 581 -6.23 -7.71 24.36
N LYS A 582 -7.52 -7.89 24.60
CA LYS A 582 -8.24 -9.19 24.47
C LYS A 582 -9.41 -9.15 23.47
N GLY A 583 -9.36 -8.20 22.53
CA GLY A 583 -10.36 -8.07 21.47
C GLY A 583 -10.04 -8.92 20.24
N ASP A 584 -10.82 -8.68 19.18
CA ASP A 584 -10.51 -9.19 17.85
C ASP A 584 -9.41 -8.35 17.20
N VAL A 585 -8.60 -8.98 16.36
CA VAL A 585 -7.64 -8.36 15.45
C VAL A 585 -7.83 -8.95 14.04
N TYR A 586 -7.48 -8.18 13.02
CA TYR A 586 -7.94 -8.35 11.66
C TYR A 586 -6.77 -8.25 10.68
N ASP A 587 -6.92 -8.84 9.50
CA ASP A 587 -5.93 -8.69 8.43
C ASP A 587 -6.58 -8.86 7.05
N PHE A 588 -5.84 -8.58 5.99
CA PHE A 588 -6.25 -8.92 4.62
C PHE A 588 -5.28 -9.94 4.01
N THR A 589 -5.74 -10.65 2.98
CA THR A 589 -4.85 -11.13 1.93
C THR A 589 -5.15 -10.33 0.68
N MET A 590 -4.12 -9.79 0.03
CA MET A 590 -4.27 -8.94 -1.15
C MET A 590 -4.04 -9.74 -2.43
N LYS A 591 -4.83 -9.48 -3.49
CA LYS A 591 -4.62 -10.10 -4.83
C LYS A 591 -3.37 -9.60 -5.58
N SER A 592 -2.64 -8.65 -5.01
CA SER A 592 -1.38 -8.15 -5.57
C SER A 592 -0.21 -9.01 -5.10
N GLU A 593 0.74 -9.27 -6.00
CA GLU A 593 2.03 -9.92 -5.72
C GLU A 593 2.89 -9.16 -4.69
N HIS A 594 2.66 -7.86 -4.48
CA HIS A 594 3.34 -7.09 -3.43
C HIS A 594 2.80 -7.37 -2.02
N HIS A 595 1.71 -8.14 -1.93
CA HIS A 595 1.09 -8.65 -0.70
C HIS A 595 0.90 -7.64 0.45
N ASN A 596 0.75 -6.34 0.14
CA ASN A 596 0.61 -5.28 1.14
C ASN A 596 -0.57 -4.35 0.92
N PHE A 597 -0.88 -3.55 1.95
CA PHE A 597 -1.89 -2.48 1.95
C PHE A 597 -1.53 -1.35 2.92
N ILE A 598 -2.20 -0.20 2.80
CA ILE A 598 -1.96 0.99 3.64
C ILE A 598 -2.93 1.04 4.83
N ALA A 599 -2.37 0.92 6.03
CA ALA A 599 -3.04 0.83 7.33
C ALA A 599 -2.54 1.93 8.28
N ASN A 600 -3.42 2.85 8.71
CA ASN A 600 -3.07 4.08 9.44
C ASN A 600 -1.89 4.85 8.80
N SER A 601 -1.90 4.93 7.46
CA SER A 601 -0.81 5.49 6.64
C SER A 601 0.52 4.72 6.66
N ILE A 602 0.63 3.54 7.26
CA ILE A 602 1.81 2.63 7.27
C ILE A 602 1.54 1.41 6.36
N VAL A 603 2.58 0.72 5.86
CA VAL A 603 2.45 -0.43 4.92
C VAL A 603 2.69 -1.80 5.64
N SER A 604 1.91 -2.86 5.34
CA SER A 604 1.78 -4.14 6.12
C SER A 604 1.49 -5.43 5.28
N HIS A 605 1.66 -6.71 5.72
CA HIS A 605 1.84 -7.95 4.85
C HIS A 605 1.25 -9.37 5.31
N ASN A 606 1.22 -10.44 4.44
CA ASN A 606 0.46 -11.77 4.49
C ASN A 606 1.31 -13.13 4.44
N CYS A 607 0.74 -14.37 4.14
CA CYS A 607 1.49 -15.70 3.85
C CYS A 607 0.71 -17.01 3.28
N GLY A 608 1.22 -18.29 3.46
CA GLY A 608 1.16 -19.63 2.65
C GLY A 608 0.00 -20.74 2.51
N MET A 609 0.30 -22.11 2.37
CA MET A 609 -0.59 -23.29 1.89
C MET A 609 -0.23 -24.85 2.20
N ARG A 610 -1.16 -25.88 2.10
CA ARG A 610 -1.08 -27.41 1.79
C ARG A 610 -2.40 -27.91 1.09
N LEU A 611 -2.44 -28.99 0.27
CA LEU A 611 -3.66 -29.41 -0.52
C LEU A 611 -4.12 -30.89 -0.39
N VAL A 612 -5.44 -31.14 -0.47
CA VAL A 612 -6.12 -32.46 -0.50
C VAL A 612 -7.13 -32.52 -1.67
N THR A 613 -7.16 -33.61 -2.45
CA THR A 613 -8.12 -33.76 -3.58
C THR A 613 -9.39 -34.52 -3.18
N THR A 614 -10.53 -34.22 -3.81
CA THR A 614 -11.77 -35.02 -3.70
C THR A 614 -12.25 -35.48 -5.07
N ASN A 615 -13.07 -36.53 -5.15
CA ASN A 615 -13.73 -36.94 -6.39
C ASN A 615 -15.01 -36.12 -6.69
N LEU A 616 -15.39 -35.18 -5.81
CA LEU A 616 -16.62 -34.42 -5.93
C LEU A 616 -16.43 -33.26 -6.90
N THR A 617 -17.44 -32.98 -7.72
CA THR A 617 -17.50 -31.77 -8.52
C THR A 617 -18.21 -30.65 -7.77
N TYR A 618 -17.99 -29.39 -8.18
CA TYR A 618 -18.65 -28.23 -7.58
C TYR A 618 -20.18 -28.38 -7.52
N LYS A 619 -20.80 -29.00 -8.54
CA LYS A 619 -22.25 -29.24 -8.62
C LYS A 619 -22.79 -30.17 -7.52
N GLU A 620 -21.97 -31.10 -7.04
CA GLU A 620 -22.35 -32.08 -6.01
C GLU A 620 -22.16 -31.51 -4.60
N VAL A 621 -21.16 -30.65 -4.40
CA VAL A 621 -20.90 -29.97 -3.12
C VAL A 621 -21.83 -28.78 -2.91
N GLN A 622 -22.14 -28.02 -3.97
CA GLN A 622 -22.93 -26.77 -3.89
C GLN A 622 -24.24 -26.89 -3.06
N PRO A 623 -25.07 -27.95 -3.17
CA PRO A 623 -26.31 -28.06 -2.37
C PRO A 623 -26.08 -28.21 -0.86
N ARG A 624 -24.89 -28.65 -0.43
CA ARG A 624 -24.52 -28.91 0.97
C ARG A 624 -23.34 -28.08 1.46
N LEU A 625 -22.88 -27.09 0.68
CA LEU A 625 -21.66 -26.34 0.98
C LEU A 625 -21.67 -25.73 2.39
N LYS A 626 -22.82 -25.20 2.85
CA LYS A 626 -22.95 -24.67 4.21
C LYS A 626 -22.77 -25.75 5.28
N GLU A 627 -23.47 -26.89 5.13
CA GLU A 627 -23.36 -28.05 6.04
C GLU A 627 -21.90 -28.55 6.13
N LEU A 628 -21.21 -28.60 4.99
CA LEU A 628 -19.81 -28.99 4.90
C LEU A 628 -18.89 -28.00 5.64
N ILE A 629 -19.00 -26.69 5.38
CA ILE A 629 -18.14 -25.67 6.02
C ILE A 629 -18.42 -25.56 7.52
N ASP A 630 -19.69 -25.56 7.95
CA ASP A 630 -20.06 -25.55 9.37
C ASP A 630 -19.50 -26.79 10.10
N THR A 631 -19.48 -27.96 9.43
CA THR A 631 -18.90 -29.20 9.96
C THR A 631 -17.37 -29.13 10.03
N LEU A 632 -16.70 -28.66 8.97
CA LEU A 632 -15.24 -28.52 8.94
C LEU A 632 -14.75 -27.56 10.03
N PHE A 633 -15.41 -26.41 10.20
CA PHE A 633 -15.08 -25.43 11.24
C PHE A 633 -15.27 -25.99 12.66
N LYS A 634 -16.32 -26.80 12.87
CA LYS A 634 -16.54 -27.49 14.15
C LYS A 634 -15.52 -28.60 14.42
N SER A 635 -15.03 -29.26 13.38
CA SER A 635 -14.11 -30.40 13.49
C SER A 635 -12.62 -30.01 13.57
N VAL A 636 -12.23 -28.85 13.03
CA VAL A 636 -10.82 -28.39 13.01
C VAL A 636 -10.67 -27.08 13.80
N PRO A 637 -10.19 -27.11 15.06
CA PRO A 637 -10.06 -25.92 15.89
C PRO A 637 -9.08 -24.89 15.29
N ALA A 638 -9.53 -23.64 15.22
CA ALA A 638 -8.74 -22.48 14.83
C ALA A 638 -8.81 -21.39 15.91
N GLY A 639 -7.75 -20.59 16.00
CA GLY A 639 -7.51 -19.56 17.02
C GLY A 639 -6.18 -19.76 17.77
N VAL A 640 -5.70 -18.71 18.44
CA VAL A 640 -4.48 -18.79 19.26
C VAL A 640 -4.81 -19.25 20.67
N GLY A 641 -3.93 -20.05 21.26
CA GLY A 641 -4.15 -20.67 22.57
C GLY A 641 -5.27 -21.71 22.58
N CYS A 642 -5.96 -21.90 21.45
CA CYS A 642 -6.89 -23.00 21.24
C CYS A 642 -6.15 -24.31 21.44
N LYS A 643 -6.75 -25.21 22.23
CA LYS A 643 -6.18 -26.52 22.47
C LYS A 643 -6.63 -27.50 21.40
N GLY A 644 -5.72 -28.39 21.02
CA GLY A 644 -5.96 -29.50 20.11
C GLY A 644 -7.19 -30.34 20.44
N PHE A 645 -7.85 -30.91 19.42
CA PHE A 645 -8.78 -32.03 19.65
C PHE A 645 -8.02 -33.32 20.00
N VAL A 646 -6.78 -33.46 19.52
CA VAL A 646 -5.87 -34.54 19.91
C VAL A 646 -5.39 -34.28 21.34
N LYS A 647 -5.67 -35.22 22.26
CA LYS A 647 -5.24 -35.17 23.66
C LYS A 647 -4.17 -36.21 23.92
N VAL A 648 -2.96 -35.75 24.21
CA VAL A 648 -1.75 -36.56 24.35
C VAL A 648 -0.98 -36.16 25.59
N GLN A 649 -0.38 -37.15 26.25
CA GLN A 649 0.60 -36.94 27.32
C GLN A 649 1.96 -36.58 26.72
N LYS A 650 2.91 -36.15 27.56
CA LYS A 650 4.28 -35.86 27.10
C LYS A 650 4.92 -37.06 26.39
N LYS A 651 4.60 -38.30 26.80
CA LYS A 651 5.08 -39.52 26.14
C LYS A 651 4.53 -39.65 24.72
N ASP A 652 3.21 -39.62 24.56
CA ASP A 652 2.60 -39.79 23.24
C ASP A 652 3.00 -38.64 22.29
N PHE A 653 3.22 -37.42 22.82
CA PHE A 653 3.76 -36.31 22.04
C PHE A 653 5.23 -36.47 21.63
N ILE A 654 6.05 -37.21 22.41
CA ILE A 654 7.39 -37.64 21.95
C ILE A 654 7.23 -38.60 20.77
N ASP A 655 6.35 -39.59 20.88
CA ASP A 655 6.08 -40.54 19.80
C ASP A 655 5.59 -39.80 18.52
N ILE A 656 4.78 -38.74 18.67
CA ILE A 656 4.32 -37.86 17.56
C ILE A 656 5.47 -37.13 16.87
N ILE A 657 6.37 -36.47 17.62
CA ILE A 657 7.44 -35.69 17.00
C ILE A 657 8.56 -36.58 16.42
N GLU A 658 8.67 -37.84 16.86
CA GLU A 658 9.64 -38.79 16.32
C GLU A 658 9.08 -39.65 15.17
N THR A 659 7.76 -39.86 15.09
CA THR A 659 7.14 -40.72 14.03
C THR A 659 6.16 -39.97 13.10
N GLY A 660 5.84 -38.71 13.42
CA GLY A 660 5.09 -37.78 12.57
C GLY A 660 3.73 -38.31 12.11
N SER A 661 3.52 -38.31 10.80
CA SER A 661 2.27 -38.75 10.18
C SER A 661 2.04 -40.26 10.31
N LYS A 662 3.07 -41.08 10.64
CA LYS A 662 2.87 -42.50 10.97
C LYS A 662 2.05 -42.63 12.26
N TRP A 663 2.37 -41.85 13.30
CA TRP A 663 1.58 -41.77 14.53
C TRP A 663 0.13 -41.44 14.25
N CYS A 664 -0.11 -40.44 13.38
CA CYS A 664 -1.46 -40.05 12.98
C CYS A 664 -2.24 -41.25 12.43
N VAL A 665 -1.70 -41.96 11.43
CA VAL A 665 -2.36 -43.13 10.83
C VAL A 665 -2.56 -44.27 11.84
N GLU A 666 -1.56 -44.57 12.66
CA GLU A 666 -1.63 -45.62 13.70
C GLU A 666 -2.68 -45.32 14.77
N ASN A 667 -2.94 -44.05 15.05
CA ASN A 667 -3.95 -43.57 15.99
C ASN A 667 -5.29 -43.19 15.31
N GLY A 668 -5.48 -43.54 14.04
CA GLY A 668 -6.76 -43.40 13.31
C GLY A 668 -7.00 -42.05 12.62
N TYR A 669 -5.98 -41.20 12.51
CA TYR A 669 -6.01 -39.91 11.81
C TYR A 669 -5.39 -40.03 10.41
N GLY A 670 -6.23 -40.34 9.42
CA GLY A 670 -5.86 -40.48 8.01
C GLY A 670 -5.65 -41.92 7.56
N TRP A 671 -5.04 -42.09 6.39
CA TRP A 671 -4.79 -43.37 5.74
C TRP A 671 -3.30 -43.59 5.47
N LYS A 672 -2.88 -44.84 5.27
CA LYS A 672 -1.51 -45.18 4.84
C LYS A 672 -1.08 -44.41 3.58
N ASP A 673 -2.03 -44.20 2.69
CA ASP A 673 -1.92 -43.40 1.47
C ASP A 673 -1.59 -41.90 1.70
N ASP A 674 -1.92 -41.32 2.86
CA ASP A 674 -1.63 -39.92 3.21
C ASP A 674 -0.16 -39.74 3.63
N VAL A 675 0.40 -40.77 4.29
CA VAL A 675 1.84 -40.90 4.55
C VAL A 675 2.59 -40.96 3.22
N GLU A 676 2.16 -41.81 2.29
CA GLU A 676 2.77 -41.93 0.94
C GLU A 676 2.65 -40.66 0.07
N ARG A 677 1.76 -39.72 0.41
CA ARG A 677 1.54 -38.44 -0.31
C ARG A 677 1.99 -37.21 0.48
N THR A 678 2.68 -37.40 1.62
CA THR A 678 3.31 -36.32 2.37
C THR A 678 4.82 -36.33 2.12
N GLU A 679 5.43 -35.15 2.00
CA GLU A 679 6.89 -35.01 1.90
C GLU A 679 7.61 -35.73 3.05
N GLY A 680 8.71 -36.41 2.76
CA GLY A 680 9.43 -37.26 3.73
C GLY A 680 8.63 -38.46 4.24
N TYR A 681 7.53 -38.85 3.59
CA TYR A 681 6.52 -39.77 4.17
C TYR A 681 5.93 -39.24 5.49
N GLY A 682 5.92 -37.92 5.66
CA GLY A 682 5.41 -37.23 6.85
C GLY A 682 6.14 -37.54 8.15
N VAL A 683 7.37 -38.06 8.07
CA VAL A 683 8.24 -38.38 9.21
C VAL A 683 9.68 -38.03 8.85
N ILE A 684 10.52 -37.74 9.85
CA ILE A 684 11.94 -37.55 9.64
C ILE A 684 12.67 -38.49 10.61
N ASP A 685 13.19 -39.60 10.09
CA ASP A 685 13.65 -40.76 10.89
C ASP A 685 14.83 -40.47 11.84
N TRP A 686 15.41 -39.26 11.81
CA TRP A 686 16.47 -38.78 12.72
C TRP A 686 16.00 -37.73 13.73
N ALA A 687 14.69 -37.52 13.87
CA ALA A 687 14.12 -36.75 14.97
C ALA A 687 14.60 -37.28 16.33
N ASP A 688 14.90 -36.38 17.26
CA ASP A 688 15.43 -36.71 18.60
C ASP A 688 14.81 -35.73 19.61
N HIS A 689 13.78 -36.17 20.33
CA HIS A 689 13.08 -35.32 21.29
C HIS A 689 13.99 -34.79 22.40
N THR A 690 15.13 -35.46 22.68
CA THR A 690 16.09 -35.02 23.71
C THR A 690 16.79 -33.71 23.37
N LYS A 691 16.67 -33.26 22.11
CA LYS A 691 17.22 -32.00 21.58
C LYS A 691 16.22 -30.85 21.59
N VAL A 692 14.98 -31.12 21.99
CA VAL A 692 13.89 -30.15 22.07
C VAL A 692 13.76 -29.64 23.50
N SER A 693 13.61 -28.32 23.68
CA SER A 693 13.45 -27.75 25.02
C SER A 693 12.09 -28.11 25.64
N ASP A 694 12.04 -28.26 26.97
CA ASP A 694 10.76 -28.45 27.70
C ASP A 694 9.74 -27.33 27.42
N LYS A 695 10.23 -26.12 27.09
CA LYS A 695 9.40 -24.99 26.69
C LYS A 695 8.77 -25.21 25.32
N ALA A 696 9.51 -25.74 24.35
CA ALA A 696 8.95 -26.12 23.05
C ALA A 696 7.92 -27.25 23.23
N MET A 697 8.29 -28.34 23.93
CA MET A 697 7.38 -29.47 24.23
C MET A 697 6.05 -29.01 24.85
N SER A 698 6.11 -28.15 25.87
CA SER A 698 4.91 -27.60 26.54
C SER A 698 4.02 -26.79 25.59
N ARG A 699 4.60 -26.03 24.65
CA ARG A 699 3.85 -25.27 23.63
C ARG A 699 3.24 -26.19 22.56
N GLY A 700 3.91 -27.28 22.19
CA GLY A 700 3.47 -28.22 21.17
C GLY A 700 2.30 -29.10 21.61
N ILE A 701 2.43 -29.74 22.79
CA ILE A 701 1.42 -30.65 23.36
C ILE A 701 0.02 -30.03 23.37
N ASP A 702 -0.08 -28.78 23.79
CA ASP A 702 -1.37 -28.10 23.89
C ASP A 702 -2.00 -27.75 22.52
N GLN A 703 -1.20 -27.63 21.45
CA GLN A 703 -1.62 -27.06 20.16
C GLN A 703 -1.78 -28.08 19.02
N LEU A 704 -1.50 -29.36 19.26
CA LEU A 704 -1.56 -30.42 18.25
C LEU A 704 -2.98 -30.65 17.71
N GLY A 705 -3.16 -30.69 16.39
CA GLY A 705 -4.50 -30.78 15.81
C GLY A 705 -5.28 -29.47 15.95
N THR A 706 -4.61 -28.34 15.71
CA THR A 706 -5.23 -27.03 15.47
C THR A 706 -4.69 -26.45 14.17
N LEU A 707 -5.52 -25.69 13.44
CA LEU A 707 -5.02 -24.84 12.35
C LEU A 707 -4.09 -23.75 12.89
N GLY A 708 -4.50 -23.17 14.02
CA GLY A 708 -3.90 -21.94 14.55
C GLY A 708 -4.63 -20.69 14.08
N SER A 709 -3.87 -19.65 13.79
CA SER A 709 -4.39 -18.33 13.41
C SER A 709 -3.57 -17.73 12.27
N GLY A 710 -3.77 -16.44 11.97
CA GLY A 710 -3.00 -15.70 10.98
C GLY A 710 -3.37 -16.12 9.56
N ASN A 711 -2.36 -16.42 8.76
CA ASN A 711 -2.47 -17.00 7.43
C ASN A 711 -3.08 -18.41 7.40
N HIS A 712 -3.12 -19.15 8.51
CA HIS A 712 -3.56 -20.55 8.55
C HIS A 712 -5.07 -20.70 8.32
N TYR A 713 -5.47 -21.47 7.31
CA TYR A 713 -6.85 -21.65 6.87
C TYR A 713 -7.19 -23.09 6.46
N LEU A 714 -8.47 -23.40 6.31
CA LEU A 714 -8.96 -24.60 5.63
C LEU A 714 -10.05 -24.16 4.64
N GLU A 715 -9.73 -24.22 3.35
CA GLU A 715 -10.60 -23.78 2.25
C GLU A 715 -11.07 -24.96 1.39
N ALA A 716 -12.30 -24.90 0.88
CA ALA A 716 -12.75 -25.73 -0.24
C ALA A 716 -12.66 -24.93 -1.54
N GLN A 717 -11.82 -25.37 -2.47
CA GLN A 717 -11.49 -24.71 -3.73
C GLN A 717 -11.94 -25.55 -4.93
N VAL A 718 -11.97 -24.97 -6.14
CA VAL A 718 -12.45 -25.64 -7.37
C VAL A 718 -11.38 -25.58 -8.47
N ALA A 719 -10.96 -26.74 -8.97
CA ALA A 719 -10.06 -26.87 -10.10
C ALA A 719 -10.86 -26.78 -11.43
N HIS A 720 -11.03 -25.56 -11.94
CA HIS A 720 -11.74 -25.32 -13.19
C HIS A 720 -10.95 -25.82 -14.41
N ALA A 721 -11.62 -26.53 -15.32
CA ALA A 721 -10.95 -27.13 -16.50
C ALA A 721 -10.28 -26.10 -17.43
N LYS A 722 -10.78 -24.87 -17.47
CA LYS A 722 -10.21 -23.76 -18.27
C LYS A 722 -8.86 -23.24 -17.72
N ASP A 723 -8.57 -23.52 -16.45
CA ASP A 723 -7.41 -23.02 -15.71
C ASP A 723 -6.36 -24.14 -15.47
N ILE A 724 -6.52 -25.30 -16.11
CA ILE A 724 -5.55 -26.41 -16.09
C ILE A 724 -4.51 -26.20 -17.20
N PHE A 725 -3.30 -25.79 -16.81
CA PHE A 725 -2.20 -25.50 -17.75
C PHE A 725 -1.47 -26.76 -18.25
N ASP A 726 -1.32 -27.78 -17.41
CA ASP A 726 -0.77 -29.09 -17.77
C ASP A 726 -1.76 -30.21 -17.41
N PRO A 727 -2.52 -30.74 -18.39
CA PRO A 727 -3.47 -31.82 -18.16
C PRO A 727 -2.84 -33.15 -17.74
N ILE A 728 -1.57 -33.41 -18.08
CA ILE A 728 -0.89 -34.67 -17.73
C ILE A 728 -0.49 -34.63 -16.26
N THR A 729 0.16 -33.55 -15.83
CA THR A 729 0.58 -33.35 -14.43
C THR A 729 -0.64 -33.17 -13.51
N ALA A 730 -1.65 -32.40 -13.92
CA ALA A 730 -2.89 -32.27 -13.15
C ALA A 730 -3.56 -33.63 -12.92
N LYS A 731 -3.61 -34.48 -13.96
CA LYS A 731 -4.12 -35.85 -13.84
C LYS A 731 -3.25 -36.71 -12.92
N ALA A 732 -1.92 -36.57 -12.95
CA ALA A 732 -1.03 -37.28 -12.03
C ALA A 732 -1.23 -36.84 -10.56
N PHE A 733 -1.57 -35.57 -10.33
CA PHE A 733 -1.90 -35.01 -9.01
C PHE A 733 -3.34 -35.28 -8.55
N GLY A 734 -4.08 -36.18 -9.22
CA GLY A 734 -5.44 -36.56 -8.82
C GLY A 734 -6.55 -35.62 -9.30
N ILE A 735 -6.23 -34.56 -10.08
CA ILE A 735 -7.21 -33.69 -10.72
C ILE A 735 -7.62 -34.35 -12.05
N HIS A 736 -8.67 -35.18 -11.98
CA HIS A 736 -9.15 -36.02 -13.07
C HIS A 736 -10.39 -35.45 -13.76
N THR A 737 -11.17 -34.61 -13.10
CA THR A 737 -12.46 -34.12 -13.59
C THR A 737 -12.51 -32.59 -13.70
N PRO A 738 -13.25 -32.04 -14.69
CA PRO A 738 -13.60 -30.63 -14.74
C PRO A 738 -14.34 -30.18 -13.47
N ASP A 739 -13.98 -29.01 -12.94
CA ASP A 739 -14.64 -28.38 -11.79
C ASP A 739 -14.61 -29.27 -10.53
N GLN A 740 -13.53 -30.05 -10.37
CA GLN A 740 -13.27 -30.90 -9.21
C GLN A 740 -13.00 -30.06 -7.95
N VAL A 741 -13.60 -30.46 -6.84
CA VAL A 741 -13.41 -29.81 -5.54
C VAL A 741 -12.17 -30.37 -4.85
N VAL A 742 -11.36 -29.47 -4.32
CA VAL A 742 -10.16 -29.77 -3.53
C VAL A 742 -10.22 -29.00 -2.21
N VAL A 743 -9.55 -29.48 -1.17
CA VAL A 743 -9.50 -28.83 0.15
C VAL A 743 -8.07 -28.40 0.44
N MET A 744 -7.84 -27.10 0.56
CA MET A 744 -6.54 -26.54 0.90
C MET A 744 -6.47 -26.31 2.41
N VAL A 745 -5.60 -27.06 3.10
CA VAL A 745 -5.34 -26.94 4.54
C VAL A 745 -4.01 -26.23 4.70
N HIS A 746 -3.95 -25.19 5.50
CA HIS A 746 -2.73 -24.44 5.72
C HIS A 746 -2.45 -24.30 7.22
N CYS A 747 -1.39 -24.96 7.69
CA CYS A 747 -0.93 -24.94 9.08
C CYS A 747 0.57 -25.27 9.15
N GLY A 748 1.35 -24.50 9.91
CA GLY A 748 2.71 -24.87 10.31
C GLY A 748 2.76 -25.60 11.67
N SER A 749 3.96 -25.84 12.18
CA SER A 749 4.29 -26.51 13.45
C SER A 749 3.92 -25.73 14.73
N ARG A 750 2.94 -24.82 14.62
CA ARG A 750 2.36 -24.03 15.72
C ARG A 750 3.44 -23.32 16.55
N GLY A 751 3.25 -23.22 17.86
CA GLY A 751 4.24 -22.67 18.79
C GLY A 751 5.47 -23.56 19.05
N PHE A 752 5.50 -24.78 18.50
CA PHE A 752 6.55 -25.77 18.73
C PHE A 752 7.81 -25.43 17.93
N GLY A 753 7.73 -25.44 16.59
CA GLY A 753 8.87 -25.11 15.72
C GLY A 753 9.40 -23.69 15.90
N HIS A 754 8.51 -22.71 16.15
CA HIS A 754 8.94 -21.35 16.52
C HIS A 754 9.85 -21.37 17.75
N GLN A 755 9.53 -22.15 18.79
CA GLN A 755 10.34 -22.17 20.00
C GLN A 755 11.70 -22.84 19.73
N ILE A 756 11.73 -23.92 18.95
CA ILE A 756 12.97 -24.61 18.55
C ILE A 756 13.88 -23.66 17.74
N GLY A 757 13.37 -22.97 16.72
CA GLY A 757 14.14 -21.98 15.97
C GLY A 757 14.68 -20.85 16.87
N THR A 758 13.88 -20.36 17.81
CA THR A 758 14.31 -19.33 18.78
C THR A 758 15.41 -19.82 19.71
N ASP A 759 15.33 -21.07 20.16
CA ASP A 759 16.30 -21.65 21.09
C ASP A 759 17.64 -21.89 20.39
N TYR A 760 17.63 -22.44 19.17
CA TYR A 760 18.85 -22.74 18.42
C TYR A 760 19.53 -21.53 17.79
N LEU A 761 18.80 -20.48 17.38
CA LEU A 761 19.42 -19.20 16.98
C LEU A 761 20.33 -18.66 18.09
N ARG A 762 19.87 -18.68 19.35
CA ARG A 762 20.64 -18.21 20.52
C ARG A 762 21.86 -19.08 20.81
N ILE A 763 21.76 -20.39 20.59
CA ILE A 763 22.90 -21.31 20.73
C ILE A 763 23.94 -20.99 19.64
N PHE A 764 23.49 -20.83 18.40
CA PHE A 764 24.36 -20.70 17.24
C PHE A 764 25.18 -19.39 17.21
N GLU A 765 24.71 -18.31 17.84
CA GLU A 765 25.52 -17.08 18.01
C GLU A 765 26.87 -17.34 18.70
N GLY A 766 26.92 -18.24 19.69
CA GLY A 766 28.18 -18.67 20.32
C GLY A 766 28.95 -19.71 19.50
N VAL A 767 28.24 -20.55 18.74
CA VAL A 767 28.85 -21.61 17.90
C VAL A 767 29.61 -21.01 16.71
N MET A 768 29.07 -19.95 16.09
CA MET A 768 29.78 -19.24 15.02
C MET A 768 31.14 -18.71 15.46
N GLN A 769 31.24 -18.16 16.67
CA GLN A 769 32.52 -17.70 17.24
C GLN A 769 33.48 -18.87 17.48
N LYS A 770 32.98 -19.98 18.03
CA LYS A 770 33.73 -21.23 18.29
C LYS A 770 34.32 -21.84 17.01
N TYR A 771 33.62 -21.78 15.89
CA TYR A 771 34.04 -22.35 14.60
C TYR A 771 34.55 -21.31 13.59
N ASN A 772 34.76 -20.06 14.00
CA ASN A 772 35.19 -18.94 13.16
C ASN A 772 34.35 -18.77 11.88
N ILE A 773 33.04 -18.92 12.00
CA ILE A 773 32.08 -18.72 10.90
C ILE A 773 31.66 -17.26 10.86
N GLU A 774 32.07 -16.57 9.79
CA GLU A 774 31.57 -15.23 9.47
C GLU A 774 30.41 -15.35 8.48
N VAL A 775 29.22 -14.94 8.91
CA VAL A 775 28.04 -14.82 8.05
C VAL A 775 27.87 -13.36 7.63
N ARG A 776 27.37 -13.16 6.40
CA ARG A 776 27.11 -11.81 5.85
C ARG A 776 25.90 -11.12 6.52
N ASP A 777 25.00 -11.91 7.09
CA ASP A 777 23.82 -11.46 7.81
C ASP A 777 23.68 -12.23 9.14
N ARG A 778 23.25 -11.56 10.21
CA ARG A 778 22.99 -12.22 11.51
C ARG A 778 21.80 -13.19 11.42
N GLU A 779 20.84 -12.95 10.53
CA GLU A 779 19.71 -13.85 10.35
C GLU A 779 20.12 -15.13 9.58
N LEU A 780 21.31 -15.17 8.99
CA LEU A 780 21.96 -16.38 8.49
C LEU A 780 22.76 -17.15 9.56
N THR A 781 22.59 -16.84 10.86
CA THR A 781 23.27 -17.53 11.95
C THR A 781 23.18 -19.05 11.83
N CYS A 782 24.32 -19.73 11.90
CA CYS A 782 24.47 -21.13 11.52
C CYS A 782 25.55 -21.85 12.34
N ALA A 783 25.58 -23.18 12.25
CA ALA A 783 26.60 -24.03 12.82
C ALA A 783 27.14 -25.00 11.75
N PRO A 784 28.38 -25.52 11.84
CA PRO A 784 28.81 -26.63 11.00
C PRO A 784 27.85 -27.79 11.20
N PHE A 785 27.40 -28.43 10.13
CA PHE A 785 26.39 -29.49 10.21
C PHE A 785 26.87 -30.65 11.09
N GLN A 786 28.13 -31.06 10.97
CA GLN A 786 28.76 -32.10 11.80
C GLN A 786 29.19 -31.62 13.21
N SER A 787 29.02 -30.33 13.56
CA SER A 787 29.21 -29.91 14.94
C SER A 787 28.14 -30.53 15.84
N LYS A 788 28.45 -30.69 17.14
CA LYS A 788 27.46 -31.19 18.11
C LYS A 788 26.20 -30.33 18.08
N GLU A 789 26.37 -29.01 18.08
CA GLU A 789 25.27 -28.06 18.09
C GLU A 789 24.46 -28.09 16.77
N GLY A 790 25.13 -28.28 15.63
CA GLY A 790 24.50 -28.48 14.32
C GLY A 790 23.68 -29.76 14.23
N GLN A 791 24.22 -30.89 14.69
CA GLN A 791 23.49 -32.16 14.78
C GLN A 791 22.34 -32.10 15.79
N ASP A 792 22.55 -31.47 16.96
CA ASP A 792 21.50 -31.28 17.96
C ASP A 792 20.34 -30.44 17.37
N TYR A 793 20.63 -29.36 16.62
CA TYR A 793 19.61 -28.60 15.90
C TYR A 793 18.92 -29.42 14.81
N TYR A 794 19.67 -30.14 13.97
CA TYR A 794 19.11 -30.90 12.84
C TYR A 794 18.08 -31.93 13.30
N LYS A 795 18.35 -32.58 14.44
CA LYS A 795 17.42 -33.52 15.07
C LYS A 795 16.26 -32.85 15.78
N ALA A 796 16.46 -31.68 16.39
CA ALA A 796 15.37 -30.88 16.98
C ALA A 796 14.45 -30.28 15.90
N MET A 797 15.01 -29.88 14.75
CA MET A 797 14.29 -29.43 13.57
C MET A 797 13.46 -30.56 12.96
N ALA A 798 14.03 -31.77 12.90
CA ALA A 798 13.31 -32.97 12.44
C ALA A 798 12.08 -33.32 13.29
N CYS A 799 12.02 -32.89 14.55
CA CYS A 799 10.85 -33.02 15.40
C CYS A 799 9.70 -32.06 15.04
N ALA A 800 9.98 -30.97 14.31
CA ALA A 800 9.13 -29.77 14.22
C ALA A 800 8.32 -29.64 12.92
#